data_AF-A0A6G7C1M1-F1
#
_entry.id   AF-A0A6G7C1M1-F1
#
_cell.length_a   1.000
_cell.length_b   1.000
_cell.length_c   1.000
_cell.angle_alpha   90.00
_cell.angle_beta   90.00
_cell.angle_gamma   90.00
#
_symmetry.space_group_name_H-M   'P 1'
#
loop_
_entity.id
_entity.type
_entity.pdbx_description
1 polymer ?
#
loop_
_entity_poly.entity_id
_entity_poly.type
_entity_poly.pdbx_seq_one_letter_code
_entity_poly.pdbx_strand_id
1 'polypeptide(L)'
;MYTDKPASVKSEDNFQRYEFAKRIASIVATPKIDKSLIVGLYGRWGEGKTTVMNFIREELPSDTVVVNFNPWLFSDEQHLLKSFFSSITDALGASDKTNKEKIGALLSDYGGAIGTITQFVGVKTDGLEKLGNKLKNTSSEQLKKRIDDLIIDSGKNIVVFVDDIDRLDIQEIQYVFKLVKLVGDFPQTAYILSFDDEMVSAALAPKYGGNSKVSGYNFLEKIIQVPLKIPIASKKAMSKYTITLLNKVLENWSIQLSEHENNSFIEAFNSAFLPFMDTPRLGIRYANTLSFSLPLLKGEANTGDLIIIEGVKIFYPELYDFIRTNGYLFLERTDKHYSEFGRAQHKKDDIKRHISSVIQIYNEDKQKVIVGLLQLLFPQLKSIYSNTTYPDKSYTQWTKEKKICSNRYFERYFSYTVQEGVIPDNYFDQLINSLEIMPIEETFHKLEQSIEQYSAFELILKLRMQEELFTEEQSINLSLALAQIGHTLPREQDIHFATTYAQSASLIARLVRNLHKSNQIQFIKQLLLETPSLEYAMEIHYWLMYREKNNPDKAIFSKNDETQIQEFIIERFLNEMTDENFFTLLSDGNLWHVLSWWSKSKKYKNKLQSFWKKHLSNRSNPDFALQLIKVFTPTISSSSFSPQSKNVHRSTYKSGFYETNYRAVKEVADVNLINDNLITAYGNHPHETGPSVISDRDPIDDYTLISIFQWFIENS
;
A
#
# COMPACT_ATOMS: atom_id res chain seq x y z
N MET A 1 11.08 -3.07 -19.16
CA MET A 1 11.45 -4.16 -18.22
C MET A 1 12.80 -4.72 -18.63
N TYR A 2 13.65 -5.06 -17.66
CA TYR A 2 14.96 -5.67 -17.89
C TYR A 2 14.83 -7.16 -18.10
N THR A 3 15.45 -7.65 -19.17
CA THR A 3 15.58 -9.09 -19.42
C THR A 3 16.74 -9.64 -18.61
N ASP A 4 16.57 -10.82 -18.02
CA ASP A 4 17.66 -11.57 -17.38
C ASP A 4 18.52 -12.28 -18.44
N LYS A 5 19.08 -11.49 -19.36
CA LYS A 5 19.90 -12.00 -20.46
C LYS A 5 21.35 -12.08 -19.99
N PRO A 6 22.04 -13.22 -20.18
CA PRO A 6 23.45 -13.34 -19.83
C PRO A 6 24.29 -12.41 -20.70
N ALA A 7 25.29 -11.77 -20.10
CA ALA A 7 26.24 -10.94 -20.85
C ALA A 7 27.06 -11.83 -21.80
N SER A 8 27.47 -11.25 -22.93
CA SER A 8 28.20 -11.99 -23.98
C SER A 8 29.53 -11.39 -24.36
N VAL A 9 29.82 -10.15 -23.96
CA VAL A 9 31.07 -9.44 -24.28
C VAL A 9 31.69 -8.76 -23.06
N LYS A 10 33.00 -8.51 -23.08
CA LYS A 10 33.75 -7.86 -21.99
C LYS A 10 33.14 -6.55 -21.49
N SER A 11 32.62 -5.71 -22.39
CA SER A 11 32.05 -4.41 -22.05
C SER A 11 30.78 -4.49 -21.19
N GLU A 12 30.15 -5.66 -21.13
CA GLU A 12 28.95 -5.93 -20.32
C GLU A 12 29.27 -6.55 -18.95
N ASP A 13 30.56 -6.79 -18.64
CA ASP A 13 30.99 -7.47 -17.42
C ASP A 13 30.91 -6.57 -16.17
N ASN A 14 29.72 -6.54 -15.57
CA ASN A 14 29.46 -5.79 -14.34
C ASN A 14 30.11 -6.41 -13.08
N PHE A 15 30.58 -7.65 -13.16
CA PHE A 15 31.02 -8.44 -11.99
C PHE A 15 32.49 -8.90 -12.06
N GLN A 16 33.26 -8.41 -13.04
CA GLN A 16 34.70 -8.67 -13.19
C GLN A 16 35.02 -10.16 -13.36
N ARG A 17 34.20 -10.88 -14.12
CA ARG A 17 34.33 -12.32 -14.40
C ARG A 17 35.00 -12.64 -15.72
N TYR A 18 35.23 -11.65 -16.58
CA TYR A 18 35.83 -11.85 -17.89
C TYR A 18 37.24 -12.43 -17.80
N GLU A 19 38.10 -11.88 -16.94
CA GLU A 19 39.48 -12.37 -16.80
C GLU A 19 39.55 -13.78 -16.20
N PHE A 20 38.55 -14.16 -15.39
CA PHE A 20 38.39 -15.54 -14.91
C PHE A 20 38.02 -16.48 -16.06
N ALA A 21 37.01 -16.11 -16.86
CA ALA A 21 36.59 -16.86 -18.04
C ALA A 21 37.71 -17.02 -19.07
N LYS A 22 38.47 -15.95 -19.33
CA LYS A 22 39.62 -15.94 -20.24
C LYS A 22 40.69 -16.96 -19.85
N ARG A 23 41.00 -17.06 -18.55
CA ARG A 23 41.96 -18.07 -18.05
C ARG A 23 41.45 -19.49 -18.29
N ILE A 24 40.16 -19.72 -18.07
CA ILE A 24 39.56 -21.04 -18.36
C ILE A 24 39.68 -21.35 -19.86
N ALA A 25 39.34 -20.40 -20.74
CA ALA A 25 39.47 -20.56 -22.19
C ALA A 25 40.90 -20.98 -22.59
N SER A 26 41.92 -20.33 -22.03
CA SER A 26 43.32 -20.68 -22.32
C SER A 26 43.71 -22.10 -21.88
N ILE A 27 43.15 -22.59 -20.77
CA ILE A 27 43.42 -23.94 -20.25
C ILE A 27 42.74 -24.99 -21.12
N VAL A 28 41.45 -24.81 -21.41
CA VAL A 28 40.68 -25.79 -22.18
C VAL A 28 41.05 -25.83 -23.66
N ALA A 29 41.64 -24.75 -24.18
CA ALA A 29 42.17 -24.68 -25.54
C ALA A 29 43.62 -25.18 -25.68
N THR A 30 44.28 -25.64 -24.61
CA THR A 30 45.65 -26.13 -24.68
C THR A 30 45.71 -27.50 -25.38
N PRO A 31 46.47 -27.66 -26.48
CA PRO A 31 46.60 -28.95 -27.16
C PRO A 31 47.36 -29.96 -26.29
N LYS A 32 47.05 -31.25 -26.46
CA LYS A 32 47.71 -32.46 -25.88
C LYS A 32 47.07 -33.02 -24.61
N ILE A 33 45.83 -33.48 -24.71
CA ILE A 33 45.27 -34.38 -23.71
C ILE A 33 44.86 -35.68 -24.41
N ASP A 34 45.43 -36.80 -23.95
CA ASP A 34 45.15 -38.17 -24.46
C ASP A 34 43.73 -38.65 -24.14
N LYS A 35 43.04 -37.92 -23.26
CA LYS A 35 41.68 -38.16 -22.79
C LYS A 35 40.93 -36.84 -22.69
N SER A 36 39.63 -36.91 -22.42
CA SER A 36 38.83 -35.71 -22.20
C SER A 36 39.20 -35.01 -20.88
N LEU A 37 39.14 -33.68 -20.88
CA LEU A 37 39.21 -32.84 -19.68
C LEU A 37 37.80 -32.46 -19.23
N ILE A 38 37.41 -32.76 -18.00
CA ILE A 38 36.08 -32.43 -17.46
C ILE A 38 36.21 -31.33 -16.40
N VAL A 39 35.76 -30.13 -16.77
CA VAL A 39 35.71 -28.94 -15.94
C VAL A 39 34.28 -28.73 -15.44
N GLY A 40 34.10 -28.64 -14.13
CA GLY A 40 32.85 -28.24 -13.51
C GLY A 40 32.85 -26.74 -13.22
N LEU A 41 31.87 -25.99 -13.73
CA LEU A 41 31.68 -24.57 -13.47
C LEU A 41 30.48 -24.38 -12.53
N TYR A 42 30.78 -24.25 -11.25
CA TYR A 42 29.79 -24.23 -10.18
C TYR A 42 29.35 -22.82 -9.83
N GLY A 43 28.04 -22.65 -9.63
CA GLY A 43 27.45 -21.44 -9.11
C GLY A 43 25.95 -21.60 -8.86
N ARG A 44 25.42 -20.86 -7.89
CA ARG A 44 23.99 -20.89 -7.59
C ARG A 44 23.15 -20.35 -8.74
N TRP A 45 21.87 -20.68 -8.73
CA TRP A 45 20.98 -20.17 -9.76
C TRP A 45 20.91 -18.63 -9.75
N GLY A 46 21.22 -18.02 -10.90
CA GLY A 46 21.28 -16.56 -11.05
C GLY A 46 22.65 -15.95 -10.74
N GLU A 47 23.67 -16.74 -10.39
CA GLU A 47 25.04 -16.24 -10.19
C GLU A 47 25.78 -15.93 -11.49
N GLY A 48 25.21 -16.18 -12.68
CA GLY A 48 25.83 -15.81 -13.97
C GLY A 48 26.72 -16.89 -14.58
N LYS A 49 26.38 -18.17 -14.36
CA LYS A 49 26.97 -19.36 -15.03
C LYS A 49 27.06 -19.19 -16.55
N THR A 50 25.92 -18.99 -17.20
CA THR A 50 25.84 -18.79 -18.65
C THR A 50 26.63 -17.56 -19.13
N THR A 51 26.71 -16.48 -18.33
CA THR A 51 27.57 -15.32 -18.66
C THR A 51 29.05 -15.72 -18.71
N VAL A 52 29.54 -16.47 -17.72
CA VAL A 52 30.93 -16.96 -17.72
C VAL A 52 31.16 -17.91 -18.89
N MET A 53 30.22 -18.81 -19.22
CA MET A 53 30.32 -19.68 -20.39
C MET A 53 30.39 -18.89 -21.70
N ASN A 54 29.62 -17.81 -21.83
CA ASN A 54 29.68 -16.91 -23.00
C ASN A 54 31.06 -16.27 -23.13
N PHE A 55 31.62 -15.74 -22.04
CA PHE A 55 32.96 -15.16 -22.05
C PHE A 55 34.05 -16.20 -22.34
N ILE A 56 33.93 -17.43 -21.83
CA ILE A 56 34.87 -18.51 -22.19
C ILE A 56 34.80 -18.74 -23.70
N ARG A 57 33.59 -18.87 -24.26
CA ARG A 57 33.37 -19.11 -25.68
C ARG A 57 33.94 -17.99 -26.56
N GLU A 58 33.76 -16.75 -26.16
CA GLU A 58 34.27 -15.56 -26.86
C GLU A 58 35.82 -15.57 -26.93
N GLU A 59 36.49 -16.03 -25.87
CA GLU A 59 37.97 -16.06 -25.80
C GLU A 59 38.59 -17.36 -26.35
N LEU A 60 37.79 -18.33 -26.82
CA LEU A 60 38.33 -19.54 -27.45
C LEU A 60 38.99 -19.20 -28.80
N PRO A 61 40.15 -19.81 -29.12
CA PRO A 61 40.78 -19.66 -30.43
C PRO A 61 39.86 -20.06 -31.59
N SER A 62 40.01 -19.40 -32.75
CA SER A 62 39.15 -19.62 -33.93
C SER A 62 39.25 -21.02 -34.54
N ASP A 63 40.33 -21.75 -34.26
CA ASP A 63 40.56 -23.13 -34.66
C ASP A 63 39.96 -24.16 -33.67
N THR A 64 39.36 -23.70 -32.57
CA THR A 64 38.63 -24.54 -31.61
C THR A 64 37.21 -24.84 -32.10
N VAL A 65 36.83 -26.12 -32.07
CA VAL A 65 35.49 -26.59 -32.38
C VAL A 65 34.61 -26.42 -31.13
N VAL A 66 33.66 -25.49 -31.18
CA VAL A 66 32.74 -25.23 -30.07
C VAL A 66 31.44 -26.01 -30.25
N VAL A 67 31.11 -26.84 -29.26
CA VAL A 67 29.84 -27.58 -29.21
C VAL A 67 29.01 -27.04 -28.05
N ASN A 68 27.80 -26.58 -28.32
CA ASN A 68 26.83 -26.24 -27.28
C ASN A 68 25.82 -27.36 -27.16
N PHE A 69 25.70 -27.93 -25.97
CA PHE A 69 24.78 -29.01 -25.68
C PHE A 69 23.89 -28.63 -24.50
N ASN A 70 22.60 -28.46 -24.76
CA ASN A 70 21.60 -28.23 -23.71
C ASN A 70 20.86 -29.55 -23.45
N PRO A 71 21.16 -30.25 -22.35
CA PRO A 71 20.54 -31.54 -22.03
C PRO A 71 19.06 -31.40 -21.68
N TRP A 72 18.59 -30.22 -21.28
CA TRP A 72 17.18 -29.99 -20.92
C TRP A 72 16.22 -30.19 -22.10
N LEU A 73 16.73 -30.19 -23.33
CA LEU A 73 15.90 -30.43 -24.53
C LEU A 73 15.53 -31.92 -24.71
N PHE A 74 16.08 -32.84 -23.91
CA PHE A 74 15.95 -34.28 -24.13
C PHE A 74 15.61 -35.02 -22.83
N SER A 75 14.49 -35.72 -22.81
CA SER A 75 13.98 -36.42 -21.62
C SER A 75 14.34 -37.91 -21.56
N ASP A 76 14.98 -38.46 -22.59
CA ASP A 76 15.38 -39.87 -22.63
C ASP A 76 16.83 -40.05 -23.07
N GLU A 77 17.44 -41.11 -22.54
CA GLU A 77 18.86 -41.42 -22.72
C GLU A 77 19.24 -41.60 -24.20
N GLN A 78 18.37 -42.19 -25.02
CA GLN A 78 18.66 -42.46 -26.43
C GLN A 78 18.67 -41.18 -27.27
N HIS A 79 17.69 -40.31 -27.10
CA HIS A 79 17.65 -39.03 -27.78
C HIS A 79 18.74 -38.08 -27.26
N LEU A 80 19.08 -38.13 -25.96
CA LEU A 80 20.22 -37.39 -25.40
C LEU A 80 21.54 -37.80 -26.07
N LEU A 81 21.82 -39.12 -26.15
CA LEU A 81 23.01 -39.66 -26.80
C LEU A 81 23.07 -39.29 -28.29
N LYS A 82 21.98 -39.53 -29.02
CA LYS A 82 21.89 -39.23 -30.46
C LYS A 82 22.12 -37.74 -30.73
N SER A 83 21.52 -36.87 -29.93
CA SER A 83 21.63 -35.42 -30.11
C SER A 83 23.02 -34.91 -29.75
N PHE A 84 23.64 -35.44 -28.70
CA PHE A 84 25.02 -35.13 -28.35
C PHE A 84 25.99 -35.47 -29.49
N PHE A 85 25.88 -36.67 -30.05
CA PHE A 85 26.72 -37.09 -31.17
C PHE A 85 26.44 -36.31 -32.44
N SER A 86 25.18 -35.95 -32.70
CA SER A 86 24.84 -35.03 -33.80
C SER A 86 25.53 -33.69 -33.63
N SER A 87 25.50 -33.11 -32.42
CA SER A 87 26.16 -31.82 -32.15
C SER A 87 27.67 -31.87 -32.35
N ILE A 88 28.33 -32.97 -31.97
CA ILE A 88 29.76 -33.18 -32.23
C ILE A 88 30.02 -33.35 -33.74
N THR A 89 29.21 -34.15 -34.43
CA THR A 89 29.32 -34.38 -35.88
C THR A 89 29.16 -33.08 -36.67
N ASP A 90 28.16 -32.27 -36.31
CA ASP A 90 27.88 -30.99 -36.95
C ASP A 90 29.04 -30.00 -36.76
N ALA A 91 29.63 -29.98 -35.56
CA ALA A 91 30.74 -29.09 -35.24
C ALA A 91 32.06 -29.52 -35.91
N LEU A 92 32.32 -30.82 -36.04
CA LEU A 92 33.51 -31.37 -36.71
C LEU A 92 33.39 -31.38 -38.24
N GLY A 93 32.19 -31.63 -38.77
CA GLY A 93 31.90 -31.82 -40.20
C GLY A 93 31.49 -30.56 -40.96
N ALA A 94 31.64 -29.36 -40.37
CA ALA A 94 31.13 -28.11 -40.91
C ALA A 94 31.71 -27.68 -42.29
N SER A 95 32.78 -28.32 -42.77
CA SER A 95 33.47 -27.95 -44.01
C SER A 95 33.47 -29.01 -45.13
N ASP A 96 33.03 -30.25 -44.90
CA ASP A 96 33.05 -31.33 -45.92
C ASP A 96 31.93 -32.37 -45.71
N LYS A 97 31.00 -32.45 -46.67
CA LYS A 97 29.80 -33.31 -46.62
C LYS A 97 30.16 -34.79 -46.52
N THR A 98 31.24 -35.20 -47.16
CA THR A 98 31.72 -36.59 -47.21
C THR A 98 32.29 -37.05 -45.86
N ASN A 99 32.98 -36.16 -45.14
CA ASN A 99 33.50 -36.46 -43.80
C ASN A 99 32.39 -36.40 -42.74
N LYS A 100 31.41 -35.50 -42.91
CA LYS A 100 30.22 -35.44 -42.05
C LYS A 100 29.41 -36.74 -42.05
N GLU A 101 29.17 -37.33 -43.22
CA GLU A 101 28.45 -38.61 -43.35
C GLU A 101 29.23 -39.78 -42.72
N LYS A 102 30.56 -39.81 -42.89
CA LYS A 102 31.44 -40.83 -42.27
C LYS A 102 31.49 -40.72 -40.74
N ILE A 103 31.69 -39.51 -40.21
CA ILE A 103 31.76 -39.24 -38.77
C ILE A 103 30.40 -39.52 -38.12
N GLY A 104 29.31 -39.06 -38.75
CA GLY A 104 27.95 -39.28 -38.27
C GLY A 104 27.57 -40.76 -38.21
N ALA A 105 27.93 -41.56 -39.23
CA ALA A 105 27.71 -43.00 -39.23
C ALA A 105 28.48 -43.69 -38.07
N LEU A 106 29.77 -43.38 -37.90
CA LEU A 106 30.59 -43.95 -36.83
C LEU A 106 30.08 -43.59 -35.43
N LEU A 107 29.67 -42.34 -35.22
CA LEU A 107 29.13 -41.88 -33.93
C LEU A 107 27.74 -42.46 -33.65
N SER A 108 26.90 -42.64 -34.68
CA SER A 108 25.60 -43.31 -34.56
C SER A 108 25.77 -44.79 -34.21
N ASP A 109 26.68 -45.50 -34.87
CA ASP A 109 26.98 -46.91 -34.60
C ASP A 109 27.55 -47.10 -33.19
N TYR A 110 28.43 -46.19 -32.76
CA TYR A 110 28.98 -46.17 -31.40
C TYR A 110 27.89 -45.90 -30.35
N GLY A 111 27.02 -44.92 -30.59
CA GLY A 111 25.88 -44.62 -29.71
C GLY A 111 24.89 -45.79 -29.60
N GLY A 112 24.60 -46.48 -30.71
CA GLY A 112 23.76 -47.68 -30.72
C GLY A 112 24.36 -48.85 -29.94
N ALA A 113 25.66 -49.11 -30.12
CA ALA A 113 26.38 -50.19 -29.43
C ALA A 113 26.47 -49.97 -27.90
N ILE A 114 26.59 -48.71 -27.47
CA ILE A 114 26.65 -48.36 -26.04
C ILE A 114 25.26 -48.29 -25.41
N GLY A 115 24.25 -47.78 -26.11
CA GLY A 115 22.87 -47.69 -25.60
C GLY A 115 22.25 -49.06 -25.28
N THR A 116 22.76 -50.15 -25.85
CA THR A 116 22.32 -51.53 -25.50
C THR A 116 22.93 -52.04 -24.19
N ILE A 117 24.05 -51.45 -23.73
CA ILE A 117 24.82 -51.90 -22.56
C ILE A 117 24.31 -51.21 -21.27
N THR A 118 23.72 -50.01 -21.37
CA THR A 118 23.24 -49.22 -20.22
C THR A 118 21.87 -49.64 -19.67
N GLN A 119 21.13 -50.54 -20.36
CA GLN A 119 19.83 -51.07 -19.91
C GLN A 119 19.90 -52.06 -18.74
N PHE A 120 21.11 -52.45 -18.29
CA PHE A 120 21.28 -53.34 -17.13
C PHE A 120 21.63 -52.57 -15.84
N VAL A 121 20.61 -52.50 -14.96
CA VAL A 121 20.69 -52.48 -13.49
C VAL A 121 20.96 -51.10 -12.85
N GLY A 122 20.19 -50.80 -11.79
CA GLY A 122 20.54 -49.78 -10.81
C GLY A 122 21.69 -50.29 -9.93
N VAL A 123 22.83 -49.61 -9.93
CA VAL A 123 24.05 -50.18 -9.32
C VAL A 123 24.70 -49.27 -8.27
N LYS A 124 24.97 -49.89 -7.11
CA LYS A 124 25.99 -49.56 -6.11
C LYS A 124 27.38 -49.41 -6.75
N THR A 125 28.34 -48.85 -6.02
CA THR A 125 29.68 -48.44 -6.50
C THR A 125 30.52 -49.50 -7.25
N ASP A 126 30.24 -50.81 -7.12
CA ASP A 126 31.00 -51.91 -7.76
C ASP A 126 30.63 -52.22 -9.22
N GLY A 127 29.55 -51.67 -9.79
CA GLY A 127 29.14 -51.99 -11.17
C GLY A 127 29.71 -51.11 -12.25
N LEU A 128 30.27 -49.95 -11.92
CA LEU A 128 30.94 -49.06 -12.89
C LEU A 128 32.18 -49.74 -13.51
N GLU A 129 32.94 -50.50 -12.72
CA GLU A 129 34.08 -51.28 -13.22
C GLU A 129 33.65 -52.48 -14.09
N LYS A 130 32.53 -53.14 -13.73
CA LYS A 130 31.98 -54.26 -14.53
C LYS A 130 31.35 -53.79 -15.85
N LEU A 131 30.76 -52.60 -15.90
CA LEU A 131 30.29 -51.95 -17.14
C LEU A 131 31.47 -51.54 -18.03
N GLY A 132 32.53 -50.98 -17.44
CA GLY A 132 33.77 -50.65 -18.16
C GLY A 132 34.40 -51.87 -18.85
N ASN A 133 34.31 -53.06 -18.25
CA ASN A 133 34.79 -54.30 -18.86
C ASN A 133 33.85 -54.92 -19.92
N LYS A 134 32.55 -54.60 -19.93
CA LYS A 134 31.60 -55.02 -20.99
C LYS A 134 31.60 -54.08 -22.21
N LEU A 135 31.96 -52.81 -22.03
CA LEU A 135 32.23 -51.86 -23.12
C LEU A 135 33.48 -52.25 -23.95
N LYS A 136 34.34 -53.12 -23.40
CA LYS A 136 35.50 -53.75 -24.08
C LYS A 136 35.14 -54.99 -24.93
N ASN A 137 33.90 -55.09 -25.40
CA ASN A 137 33.61 -56.02 -26.50
C ASN A 137 34.26 -55.46 -27.78
N THR A 138 34.90 -56.32 -28.59
CA THR A 138 35.84 -55.96 -29.66
C THR A 138 35.30 -54.96 -30.71
N SER A 139 33.97 -54.82 -30.86
CA SER A 139 33.34 -53.90 -31.82
C SER A 139 33.25 -52.44 -31.35
N SER A 140 32.93 -52.17 -30.09
CA SER A 140 32.76 -50.80 -29.57
C SER A 140 34.09 -50.09 -29.33
N GLU A 141 35.13 -50.83 -28.96
CA GLU A 141 36.49 -50.31 -28.81
C GLU A 141 37.12 -49.95 -30.16
N GLN A 142 36.85 -50.73 -31.21
CA GLN A 142 37.25 -50.41 -32.58
C GLN A 142 36.54 -49.17 -33.13
N LEU A 143 35.23 -49.03 -32.88
CA LEU A 143 34.47 -47.83 -33.26
C LEU A 143 34.98 -46.60 -32.50
N LYS A 144 35.20 -46.71 -31.18
CA LYS A 144 35.78 -45.63 -30.38
C LYS A 144 37.14 -45.21 -30.92
N LYS A 145 38.04 -46.17 -31.17
CA LYS A 145 39.37 -45.87 -31.70
C LYS A 145 39.34 -45.14 -33.04
N ARG A 146 38.42 -45.51 -33.94
CA ARG A 146 38.23 -44.78 -35.21
C ARG A 146 37.75 -43.33 -34.99
N ILE A 147 36.89 -43.10 -34.00
CA ILE A 147 36.45 -41.75 -33.63
C ILE A 147 37.62 -40.96 -33.03
N ASP A 148 38.39 -41.58 -32.15
CA ASP A 148 39.59 -40.99 -31.53
C ASP A 148 40.61 -40.57 -32.60
N ASP A 149 40.92 -41.47 -33.54
CA ASP A 149 41.84 -41.22 -34.65
C ASP A 149 41.35 -40.05 -35.53
N LEU A 150 40.04 -39.99 -35.84
CA LEU A 150 39.46 -38.89 -36.62
C LEU A 150 39.53 -37.54 -35.90
N ILE A 151 39.33 -37.51 -34.58
CA ILE A 151 39.44 -36.28 -33.78
C ILE A 151 40.91 -35.83 -33.76
N ILE A 152 41.85 -36.76 -33.56
CA ILE A 152 43.29 -36.46 -33.56
C ILE A 152 43.76 -35.93 -34.93
N ASP A 153 43.36 -36.60 -36.01
CA ASP A 153 43.72 -36.25 -37.39
C ASP A 153 43.13 -34.89 -37.81
N SER A 154 42.02 -34.47 -37.19
CA SER A 154 41.45 -33.14 -37.42
C SER A 154 42.38 -32.02 -36.98
N GLY A 155 43.27 -32.28 -36.01
CA GLY A 155 44.19 -31.30 -35.42
C GLY A 155 43.50 -30.18 -34.63
N LYS A 156 42.19 -30.29 -34.38
CA LYS A 156 41.38 -29.27 -33.70
C LYS A 156 41.04 -29.69 -32.27
N ASN A 157 41.09 -28.73 -31.36
CA ASN A 157 40.55 -28.92 -30.02
C ASN A 157 39.02 -28.80 -30.05
N ILE A 158 38.33 -29.67 -29.32
CA ILE A 158 36.87 -29.63 -29.16
C ILE A 158 36.55 -29.14 -27.75
N VAL A 159 35.73 -28.10 -27.63
CA VAL A 159 35.22 -27.63 -26.34
C VAL A 159 33.70 -27.78 -26.32
N VAL A 160 33.22 -28.66 -25.45
CA VAL A 160 31.79 -28.97 -25.29
C VAL A 160 31.26 -28.28 -24.04
N PHE A 161 30.32 -27.36 -24.25
CA PHE A 161 29.60 -26.65 -23.20
C PHE A 161 28.30 -27.38 -22.89
N VAL A 162 28.11 -27.75 -21.63
CA VAL A 162 26.87 -28.36 -21.11
C VAL A 162 26.33 -27.43 -20.01
N ASP A 163 25.21 -26.76 -20.28
CA ASP A 163 24.56 -25.83 -19.35
C ASP A 163 23.27 -26.44 -18.75
N ASP A 164 22.69 -25.77 -17.76
CA ASP A 164 21.36 -26.07 -17.18
C ASP A 164 21.19 -27.50 -16.62
N ILE A 165 22.26 -28.18 -16.21
CA ILE A 165 22.17 -29.54 -15.63
C ILE A 165 21.35 -29.52 -14.32
N ASP A 166 21.38 -28.42 -13.56
CA ASP A 166 20.59 -28.22 -12.33
C ASP A 166 19.07 -28.08 -12.57
N ARG A 167 18.62 -28.08 -13.82
CA ARG A 167 17.18 -28.09 -14.19
C ARG A 167 16.65 -29.47 -14.57
N LEU A 168 17.55 -30.43 -14.74
CA LEU A 168 17.22 -31.79 -15.10
C LEU A 168 16.67 -32.59 -13.92
N ASP A 169 15.91 -33.64 -14.22
CA ASP A 169 15.53 -34.62 -13.23
C ASP A 169 16.70 -35.51 -12.79
N ILE A 170 16.51 -36.28 -11.71
CA ILE A 170 17.56 -37.12 -11.12
C ILE A 170 18.13 -38.14 -12.12
N GLN A 171 17.30 -38.67 -13.04
CA GLN A 171 17.72 -39.68 -14.02
C GLN A 171 18.48 -39.03 -15.18
N GLU A 172 18.00 -37.91 -15.69
CA GLU A 172 18.62 -37.09 -16.71
C GLU A 172 20.01 -36.58 -16.28
N ILE A 173 20.14 -36.09 -15.05
CA ILE A 173 21.44 -35.71 -14.46
C ILE A 173 22.42 -36.90 -14.56
N GLN A 174 21.98 -38.11 -14.23
CA GLN A 174 22.81 -39.31 -14.32
C GLN A 174 23.19 -39.63 -15.77
N TYR A 175 22.27 -39.47 -16.71
CA TYR A 175 22.54 -39.70 -18.13
C TYR A 175 23.60 -38.74 -18.64
N VAL A 176 23.52 -37.45 -18.30
CA VAL A 176 24.53 -36.45 -18.70
C VAL A 176 25.91 -36.81 -18.14
N PHE A 177 26.01 -37.12 -16.84
CA PHE A 177 27.30 -37.45 -16.24
C PHE A 177 27.89 -38.78 -16.75
N LYS A 178 27.05 -39.79 -16.99
CA LYS A 178 27.47 -41.05 -17.65
C LYS A 178 27.95 -40.81 -19.07
N LEU A 179 27.22 -40.00 -19.82
CA LEU A 179 27.54 -39.64 -21.20
C LEU A 179 28.91 -38.97 -21.26
N VAL A 180 29.16 -37.95 -20.44
CA VAL A 180 30.45 -37.24 -20.44
C VAL A 180 31.59 -38.14 -19.97
N LYS A 181 31.38 -39.01 -18.97
CA LYS A 181 32.47 -39.82 -18.38
C LYS A 181 32.79 -41.11 -19.15
N LEU A 182 31.78 -41.82 -19.65
CA LEU A 182 31.94 -43.17 -20.20
C LEU A 182 31.88 -43.19 -21.72
N VAL A 183 31.16 -42.26 -22.32
CA VAL A 183 30.83 -42.27 -23.75
C VAL A 183 31.58 -41.17 -24.50
N GLY A 184 31.68 -39.98 -23.90
CA GLY A 184 32.36 -38.80 -24.45
C GLY A 184 33.84 -38.70 -24.12
N ASP A 185 34.52 -39.76 -23.66
CA ASP A 185 35.94 -39.68 -23.31
C ASP A 185 36.84 -39.72 -24.57
N PHE A 186 36.84 -38.62 -25.33
CA PHE A 186 37.57 -38.42 -26.58
C PHE A 186 38.87 -37.60 -26.36
N PRO A 187 39.94 -37.86 -27.15
CA PRO A 187 41.15 -37.04 -27.13
C PRO A 187 40.88 -35.60 -27.60
N GLN A 188 41.76 -34.66 -27.24
CA GLN A 188 41.66 -33.24 -27.65
C GLN A 188 40.31 -32.57 -27.32
N THR A 189 39.58 -33.11 -26.34
CA THR A 189 38.23 -32.67 -25.99
C THR A 189 38.17 -32.17 -24.55
N ALA A 190 37.55 -31.01 -24.33
CA ALA A 190 37.26 -30.47 -23.01
C ALA A 190 35.75 -30.27 -22.82
N TYR A 191 35.22 -30.73 -21.69
CA TYR A 191 33.84 -30.55 -21.26
C TYR A 191 33.77 -29.47 -20.19
N ILE A 192 32.91 -28.47 -20.39
CA ILE A 192 32.56 -27.47 -19.39
C ILE A 192 31.14 -27.71 -18.97
N LEU A 193 30.97 -28.30 -17.78
CA LEU A 193 29.68 -28.63 -17.19
C LEU A 193 29.28 -27.55 -16.20
N SER A 194 28.20 -26.82 -16.46
CA SER A 194 27.75 -25.73 -15.58
C SER A 194 26.48 -26.10 -14.83
N PHE A 195 26.53 -25.99 -13.50
CA PHE A 195 25.41 -26.35 -12.61
C PHE A 195 25.57 -25.80 -11.19
N ASP A 196 24.48 -25.87 -10.41
CA ASP A 196 24.50 -25.67 -8.97
C ASP A 196 24.97 -26.97 -8.27
N ASP A 197 26.16 -26.94 -7.67
CA ASP A 197 26.79 -28.12 -7.07
C ASP A 197 26.04 -28.62 -5.84
N GLU A 198 25.39 -27.74 -5.08
CA GLU A 198 24.57 -28.13 -3.93
C GLU A 198 23.28 -28.85 -4.38
N MET A 199 22.61 -28.32 -5.41
CA MET A 199 21.38 -28.92 -5.95
C MET A 199 21.67 -30.29 -6.59
N VAL A 200 22.67 -30.35 -7.47
CA VAL A 200 23.00 -31.57 -8.20
C VAL A 200 23.55 -32.65 -7.25
N SER A 201 24.38 -32.29 -6.28
CA SER A 201 24.85 -33.27 -5.28
C SER A 201 23.69 -33.83 -4.44
N ALA A 202 22.74 -33.00 -4.04
CA ALA A 202 21.55 -33.44 -3.31
C ALA A 202 20.68 -34.39 -4.15
N ALA A 203 20.50 -34.11 -5.45
CA ALA A 203 19.76 -34.96 -6.37
C ALA A 203 20.41 -36.35 -6.54
N LEU A 204 21.74 -36.43 -6.45
CA LEU A 204 22.49 -37.68 -6.64
C LEU A 204 22.65 -38.52 -5.36
N ALA A 205 22.47 -37.95 -4.17
CA ALA A 205 22.69 -38.61 -2.89
C ALA A 205 21.87 -39.91 -2.65
N PRO A 206 20.55 -39.99 -2.95
CA PRO A 206 19.71 -41.14 -2.59
C PRO A 206 20.13 -42.49 -3.19
N LYS A 207 20.79 -42.51 -4.35
CA LYS A 207 21.18 -43.77 -5.02
C LYS A 207 22.47 -44.41 -4.48
N TYR A 208 23.27 -43.70 -3.69
CA TYR A 208 24.59 -44.18 -3.23
C TYR A 208 24.63 -44.58 -1.75
N GLY A 209 23.47 -44.81 -1.13
CA GLY A 209 23.37 -45.44 0.18
C GLY A 209 23.75 -44.56 1.37
N GLY A 210 23.78 -43.23 1.20
CA GLY A 210 24.03 -42.28 2.28
C GLY A 210 22.89 -41.27 2.43
N ASN A 211 22.39 -41.07 3.66
CA ASN A 211 21.48 -39.98 4.00
C ASN A 211 22.21 -38.61 4.13
N SER A 212 23.43 -38.47 3.62
CA SER A 212 24.25 -37.27 3.77
C SER A 212 24.64 -36.64 2.43
N LYS A 213 24.62 -35.31 2.38
CA LYS A 213 25.09 -34.47 1.25
C LYS A 213 26.48 -34.88 0.74
N VAL A 214 27.32 -35.44 1.61
CA VAL A 214 28.69 -35.88 1.30
C VAL A 214 28.74 -36.93 0.19
N SER A 215 27.75 -37.84 0.14
CA SER A 215 27.73 -38.92 -0.87
C SER A 215 27.57 -38.42 -2.31
N GLY A 216 26.77 -37.37 -2.53
CA GLY A 216 26.60 -36.75 -3.84
C GLY A 216 27.85 -35.99 -4.31
N TYR A 217 28.53 -35.29 -3.41
CA TYR A 217 29.81 -34.64 -3.72
C TYR A 217 30.90 -35.65 -4.09
N ASN A 218 30.98 -36.78 -3.39
CA ASN A 218 31.90 -37.87 -3.73
C ASN A 218 31.65 -38.44 -5.13
N PHE A 219 30.40 -38.39 -5.63
CA PHE A 219 30.10 -38.78 -7.01
C PHE A 219 30.63 -37.74 -8.01
N LEU A 220 30.38 -36.45 -7.75
CA LEU A 220 30.89 -35.37 -8.60
C LEU A 220 32.41 -35.41 -8.70
N GLU A 221 33.11 -35.67 -7.59
CA GLU A 221 34.58 -35.79 -7.54
C GLU A 221 35.15 -36.88 -8.46
N LYS A 222 34.40 -37.97 -8.70
CA LYS A 222 34.85 -39.06 -9.60
C LYS A 222 34.81 -38.67 -11.08
N ILE A 223 34.01 -37.65 -11.43
CA ILE A 223 33.73 -37.26 -12.80
C ILE A 223 34.39 -35.93 -13.13
N ILE A 224 34.19 -34.93 -12.29
CA ILE A 224 34.75 -33.59 -12.44
C ILE A 224 36.23 -33.62 -12.02
N GLN A 225 37.11 -33.39 -12.99
CA GLN A 225 38.55 -33.32 -12.73
C GLN A 225 38.96 -31.94 -12.22
N VAL A 226 38.32 -30.88 -12.71
CA VAL A 226 38.61 -29.50 -12.34
C VAL A 226 37.35 -28.81 -11.83
N PRO A 227 37.12 -28.77 -10.50
CA PRO A 227 35.98 -28.06 -9.92
C PRO A 227 36.30 -26.56 -9.77
N LEU A 228 35.65 -25.73 -10.59
CA LEU A 228 35.79 -24.27 -10.55
C LEU A 228 34.51 -23.63 -10.01
N LYS A 229 34.63 -22.84 -8.94
CA LYS A 229 33.53 -22.01 -8.45
C LYS A 229 33.59 -20.63 -9.08
N ILE A 230 32.46 -20.11 -9.55
CA ILE A 230 32.38 -18.75 -10.08
C ILE A 230 32.73 -17.76 -8.96
N PRO A 231 33.55 -16.73 -9.25
CA PRO A 231 33.83 -15.68 -8.28
C PRO A 231 32.56 -14.99 -7.78
N ILE A 232 32.43 -14.91 -6.46
CA ILE A 232 31.32 -14.22 -5.80
C ILE A 232 31.38 -12.74 -6.18
N ALA A 233 30.25 -12.21 -6.64
CA ALA A 233 30.14 -10.78 -6.94
C ALA A 233 30.37 -9.96 -5.67
N SER A 234 31.30 -9.00 -5.72
CA SER A 234 31.52 -8.11 -4.58
C SER A 234 30.25 -7.32 -4.26
N LYS A 235 29.98 -7.08 -2.96
CA LYS A 235 28.82 -6.26 -2.54
C LYS A 235 28.86 -4.86 -3.15
N LYS A 236 30.05 -4.30 -3.39
CA LYS A 236 30.21 -3.02 -4.11
C LYS A 236 29.72 -3.09 -5.56
N ALA A 237 30.10 -4.14 -6.29
CA ALA A 237 29.63 -4.35 -7.67
C ALA A 237 28.12 -4.61 -7.70
N MET A 238 27.61 -5.42 -6.76
CA MET A 238 26.19 -5.73 -6.62
C MET A 238 25.34 -4.47 -6.32
N SER A 239 25.82 -3.64 -5.39
CA SER A 239 25.21 -2.36 -5.05
C SER A 239 25.18 -1.44 -6.27
N LYS A 240 26.33 -1.22 -6.92
CA LYS A 240 26.42 -0.38 -8.13
C LYS A 240 25.48 -0.87 -9.24
N TYR A 241 25.49 -2.16 -9.52
CA TYR A 241 24.64 -2.75 -10.56
C TYR A 241 23.16 -2.53 -10.26
N THR A 242 22.72 -2.85 -9.05
CA THR A 242 21.31 -2.72 -8.65
C THR A 242 20.87 -1.26 -8.63
N ILE A 243 21.65 -0.35 -8.02
CA ILE A 243 21.33 1.09 -8.00
C ILE A 243 21.25 1.65 -9.43
N THR A 244 22.13 1.21 -10.33
CA THR A 244 22.07 1.63 -11.74
C THR A 244 20.75 1.19 -12.40
N LEU A 245 20.27 -0.03 -12.12
CA LEU A 245 18.99 -0.50 -12.62
C LEU A 245 17.83 0.32 -12.03
N LEU A 246 17.84 0.56 -10.72
CA LEU A 246 16.79 1.31 -10.03
C LEU A 246 16.72 2.77 -10.51
N ASN A 247 17.85 3.45 -10.65
CA ASN A 247 17.90 4.83 -11.15
C ASN A 247 17.32 4.93 -12.56
N LYS A 248 17.66 4.00 -13.46
CA LYS A 248 17.07 3.94 -14.79
C LYS A 248 15.55 3.76 -14.76
N VAL A 249 15.01 2.99 -13.80
CA VAL A 249 13.55 2.87 -13.62
C VAL A 249 12.94 4.21 -13.21
N LEU A 250 13.54 4.92 -12.25
CA LEU A 250 13.07 6.22 -11.80
C LEU A 250 13.14 7.28 -12.91
N GLU A 251 14.24 7.30 -13.67
CA GLU A 251 14.43 8.17 -14.83
C GLU A 251 13.38 7.93 -15.90
N ASN A 252 13.10 6.66 -16.25
CA ASN A 252 12.08 6.31 -17.25
C ASN A 252 10.69 6.85 -16.90
N TRP A 253 10.35 6.93 -15.61
CA TRP A 253 9.06 7.44 -15.14
C TRP A 253 9.11 8.91 -14.70
N SER A 254 10.23 9.60 -14.91
CA SER A 254 10.46 10.99 -14.48
C SER A 254 10.12 11.21 -13.00
N ILE A 255 10.62 10.31 -12.15
CA ILE A 255 10.43 10.35 -10.70
C ILE A 255 11.71 10.88 -10.06
N GLN A 256 11.58 11.93 -9.24
CA GLN A 256 12.66 12.46 -8.43
C GLN A 256 12.33 12.21 -6.96
N LEU A 257 13.24 11.55 -6.26
CA LEU A 257 13.12 11.34 -4.81
C LEU A 257 13.56 12.60 -4.08
N SER A 258 12.82 12.96 -3.03
CA SER A 258 13.29 13.94 -2.05
C SER A 258 14.53 13.43 -1.31
N GLU A 259 15.28 14.33 -0.69
CA GLU A 259 16.46 13.97 0.10
C GLU A 259 16.12 12.96 1.22
N HIS A 260 14.99 13.16 1.89
CA HIS A 260 14.51 12.25 2.93
C HIS A 260 14.18 10.85 2.38
N GLU A 261 13.47 10.77 1.24
CA GLU A 261 13.14 9.50 0.61
C GLU A 261 14.39 8.75 0.15
N ASN A 262 15.34 9.46 -0.45
CA ASN A 262 16.61 8.90 -0.90
C ASN A 262 17.42 8.36 0.29
N ASN A 263 17.52 9.12 1.39
CA ASN A 263 18.23 8.67 2.59
C ASN A 263 17.57 7.43 3.22
N SER A 264 16.24 7.42 3.31
CA SER A 264 15.47 6.26 3.82
C SER A 264 15.71 5.02 2.94
N PHE A 265 15.68 5.18 1.62
CA PHE A 265 15.98 4.10 0.69
C PHE A 265 17.41 3.58 0.85
N ILE A 266 18.41 4.47 0.94
CA ILE A 266 19.82 4.08 1.10
C ILE A 266 20.03 3.32 2.42
N GLU A 267 19.38 3.75 3.50
CA GLU A 267 19.41 3.05 4.79
C GLU A 267 18.83 1.64 4.66
N ALA A 268 17.62 1.50 4.12
CA ALA A 268 16.99 0.19 3.90
C ALA A 268 17.82 -0.70 2.96
N PHE A 269 18.35 -0.13 1.87
CA PHE A 269 19.11 -0.87 0.88
C PHE A 269 20.41 -1.43 1.48
N ASN A 270 21.19 -0.60 2.18
CA ASN A 270 22.47 -1.02 2.73
C ASN A 270 22.32 -1.94 3.95
N SER A 271 21.31 -1.73 4.79
CA SER A 271 21.13 -2.50 6.02
C SER A 271 20.32 -3.79 5.80
N ALA A 272 19.28 -3.75 4.98
CA ALA A 272 18.29 -4.83 4.91
C ALA A 272 18.22 -5.55 3.55
N PHE A 273 18.72 -4.99 2.45
CA PHE A 273 18.63 -5.65 1.14
C PHE A 273 19.99 -6.15 0.64
N LEU A 274 20.99 -5.26 0.54
CA LEU A 274 22.32 -5.57 0.02
C LEU A 274 23.03 -6.72 0.76
N PRO A 275 22.96 -6.85 2.11
CA PRO A 275 23.61 -7.96 2.81
C PRO A 275 23.09 -9.34 2.36
N PHE A 276 21.81 -9.43 2.03
CA PHE A 276 21.14 -10.67 1.61
C PHE A 276 20.92 -10.78 0.09
N MET A 277 21.52 -9.86 -0.68
CA MET A 277 21.54 -9.94 -2.12
C MET A 277 22.68 -10.86 -2.56
N ASP A 278 22.34 -12.14 -2.72
CA ASP A 278 23.31 -13.19 -3.05
C ASP A 278 23.57 -13.29 -4.55
N THR A 279 22.58 -12.93 -5.39
CA THR A 279 22.68 -13.06 -6.85
C THR A 279 22.28 -11.78 -7.58
N PRO A 280 22.93 -11.46 -8.72
CA PRO A 280 22.55 -10.32 -9.58
C PRO A 280 21.08 -10.33 -10.00
N ARG A 281 20.49 -11.52 -10.14
CA ARG A 281 19.09 -11.70 -10.52
C ARG A 281 18.13 -11.06 -9.51
N LEU A 282 18.45 -11.03 -8.22
CA LEU A 282 17.61 -10.35 -7.24
C LEU A 282 17.51 -8.85 -7.52
N GLY A 283 18.61 -8.20 -7.92
CA GLY A 283 18.60 -6.80 -8.35
C GLY A 283 17.74 -6.56 -9.59
N ILE A 284 17.79 -7.47 -10.58
CA ILE A 284 16.94 -7.41 -11.78
C ILE A 284 15.46 -7.57 -11.41
N ARG A 285 15.12 -8.56 -10.57
CA ARG A 285 13.73 -8.78 -10.11
C ARG A 285 13.19 -7.58 -9.36
N TYR A 286 14.01 -6.96 -8.52
CA TYR A 286 13.63 -5.76 -7.78
C TYR A 286 13.34 -4.58 -8.74
N ALA A 287 14.25 -4.30 -9.68
CA ALA A 287 14.04 -3.25 -10.67
C ALA A 287 12.82 -3.51 -11.57
N ASN A 288 12.59 -4.76 -11.98
CA ASN A 288 11.41 -5.13 -12.78
C ASN A 288 10.11 -4.94 -12.01
N THR A 289 10.08 -5.33 -10.74
CA THR A 289 8.91 -5.15 -9.88
C THR A 289 8.57 -3.65 -9.75
N LEU A 290 9.58 -2.81 -9.53
CA LEU A 290 9.39 -1.36 -9.48
C LEU A 290 8.98 -0.75 -10.81
N SER A 291 9.51 -1.26 -11.93
CA SER A 291 9.11 -0.78 -13.26
C SER A 291 7.63 -0.99 -13.55
N PHE A 292 6.98 -1.92 -12.84
CA PHE A 292 5.55 -2.19 -12.89
C PHE A 292 4.76 -1.40 -11.84
N SER A 293 5.21 -1.35 -10.58
CA SER A 293 4.44 -0.73 -9.49
C SER A 293 4.48 0.80 -9.50
N LEU A 294 5.62 1.42 -9.82
CA LEU A 294 5.79 2.88 -9.83
C LEU A 294 4.78 3.62 -10.71
N PRO A 295 4.56 3.26 -11.99
CA PRO A 295 3.60 3.99 -12.83
C PRO A 295 2.15 3.89 -12.34
N LEU A 296 1.78 2.79 -11.67
CA LEU A 296 0.42 2.59 -11.16
C LEU A 296 0.11 3.42 -9.91
N LEU A 297 1.15 3.74 -9.13
CA LEU A 297 1.02 4.46 -7.85
C LEU A 297 1.67 5.84 -7.87
N LYS A 298 2.12 6.33 -9.04
CA LYS A 298 2.72 7.66 -9.18
C LYS A 298 1.71 8.73 -8.77
N GLY A 299 2.08 9.53 -7.77
CA GLY A 299 1.22 10.57 -7.19
C GLY A 299 0.18 10.04 -6.20
N GLU A 300 -0.02 8.72 -6.11
CA GLU A 300 -1.03 8.09 -5.25
C GLU A 300 -0.44 7.49 -3.96
N ALA A 301 0.88 7.36 -3.89
CA ALA A 301 1.64 6.84 -2.73
C ALA A 301 2.99 7.56 -2.58
N ASN A 302 3.61 7.47 -1.39
CA ASN A 302 4.98 7.91 -1.18
C ASN A 302 5.94 7.01 -1.97
N THR A 303 6.82 7.63 -2.77
CA THR A 303 7.70 6.88 -3.67
C THR A 303 8.79 6.16 -2.89
N GLY A 304 9.36 6.80 -1.86
CA GLY A 304 10.39 6.18 -1.02
C GLY A 304 9.89 4.91 -0.32
N ASP A 305 8.73 4.99 0.33
CA ASP A 305 8.11 3.84 0.99
C ASP A 305 7.75 2.74 -0.03
N LEU A 306 7.27 3.12 -1.22
CA LEU A 306 6.91 2.17 -2.27
C LEU A 306 8.14 1.38 -2.76
N ILE A 307 9.27 2.08 -2.95
CA ILE A 307 10.53 1.43 -3.29
C ILE A 307 10.90 0.40 -2.23
N ILE A 308 10.88 0.81 -0.96
CA ILE A 308 11.28 -0.05 0.16
C ILE A 308 10.34 -1.26 0.31
N ILE A 309 9.01 -1.08 0.27
CA ILE A 309 8.07 -2.20 0.45
C ILE A 309 8.13 -3.20 -0.71
N GLU A 310 8.39 -2.76 -1.95
CA GLU A 310 8.65 -3.67 -3.07
C GLU A 310 9.99 -4.40 -2.90
N GLY A 311 10.97 -3.78 -2.23
CA GLY A 311 12.17 -4.47 -1.74
C GLY A 311 11.81 -5.57 -0.74
N VAL A 312 10.96 -5.27 0.25
CA VAL A 312 10.47 -6.25 1.24
C VAL A 312 9.83 -7.45 0.52
N LYS A 313 9.00 -7.21 -0.50
CA LYS A 313 8.35 -8.26 -1.31
C LYS A 313 9.34 -9.25 -1.94
N ILE A 314 10.53 -8.77 -2.36
CA ILE A 314 11.55 -9.60 -3.00
C ILE A 314 12.45 -10.30 -2.00
N PHE A 315 12.89 -9.61 -0.94
CA PHE A 315 13.88 -10.14 0.00
C PHE A 315 13.27 -10.85 1.23
N TYR A 316 12.00 -10.54 1.53
CA TYR A 316 11.24 -11.03 2.69
C TYR A 316 9.75 -11.26 2.33
N PRO A 317 9.42 -12.21 1.42
CA PRO A 317 8.05 -12.39 0.92
C PRO A 317 7.01 -12.63 2.02
N GLU A 318 7.31 -13.49 2.99
CA GLU A 318 6.41 -13.79 4.11
C GLU A 318 6.20 -12.57 5.04
N LEU A 319 7.20 -11.69 5.13
CA LEU A 319 7.06 -10.45 5.89
C LEU A 319 6.16 -9.46 5.13
N TYR A 320 6.31 -9.37 3.81
CA TYR A 320 5.44 -8.55 2.97
C TYR A 320 3.98 -8.97 3.11
N ASP A 321 3.69 -10.27 3.01
CA ASP A 321 2.34 -10.80 3.16
C ASP A 321 1.80 -10.55 4.57
N PHE A 322 2.63 -10.75 5.60
CA PHE A 322 2.26 -10.44 6.98
C PHE A 322 1.92 -8.96 7.19
N ILE A 323 2.72 -8.03 6.64
CA ILE A 323 2.41 -6.60 6.72
C ILE A 323 1.05 -6.36 6.07
N ARG A 324 0.86 -6.82 4.83
CA ARG A 324 -0.35 -6.64 4.04
C ARG A 324 -1.61 -7.14 4.77
N THR A 325 -1.58 -8.31 5.39
CA THR A 325 -2.77 -8.90 6.03
C THR A 325 -2.99 -8.41 7.46
N ASN A 326 -2.00 -7.76 8.09
CA ASN A 326 -2.05 -7.35 9.49
C ASN A 326 -1.80 -5.85 9.68
N GLY A 327 -2.30 -5.01 8.77
CA GLY A 327 -2.13 -3.55 8.82
C GLY A 327 -2.48 -2.92 10.16
N TYR A 328 -3.48 -3.46 10.87
CA TYR A 328 -3.86 -3.01 12.21
C TYR A 328 -2.71 -3.03 13.24
N LEU A 329 -1.75 -3.96 13.14
CA LEU A 329 -0.57 -4.02 14.02
C LEU A 329 0.40 -2.86 13.79
N PHE A 330 0.37 -2.30 12.58
CA PHE A 330 1.31 -1.29 12.12
C PHE A 330 0.74 0.10 12.21
N LEU A 331 -0.56 0.29 12.03
CA LEU A 331 -1.23 1.60 11.86
C LEU A 331 -1.77 2.19 13.16
N GLU A 332 -1.82 1.39 14.22
CA GLU A 332 -2.50 1.78 15.44
C GLU A 332 -1.73 2.84 16.23
N ARG A 333 -2.43 3.92 16.60
CA ARG A 333 -1.87 4.95 17.47
C ARG A 333 -1.78 4.41 18.89
N THR A 334 -0.57 4.35 19.44
CA THR A 334 -0.38 4.19 20.88
C THR A 334 -0.64 5.54 21.56
N ASP A 335 -1.88 6.00 21.57
CA ASP A 335 -2.24 7.31 22.13
C ASP A 335 -2.24 7.31 23.66
N LYS A 336 -1.86 8.46 24.22
CA LYS A 336 -1.74 8.76 25.66
C LYS A 336 -3.09 8.77 26.43
N HIS A 337 -4.22 8.53 25.77
CA HIS A 337 -5.55 8.60 26.38
C HIS A 337 -6.04 7.29 27.01
N TYR A 338 -5.30 6.19 26.87
CA TYR A 338 -5.52 5.02 27.71
C TYR A 338 -4.77 5.18 29.04
N SER A 339 -5.41 5.86 29.98
CA SER A 339 -5.00 5.98 31.38
C SER A 339 -5.16 4.67 32.16
N GLU A 340 -4.71 3.54 31.59
CA GLU A 340 -4.53 2.26 32.26
C GLU A 340 -3.18 1.70 31.82
N PHE A 341 -2.12 2.08 32.55
CA PHE A 341 -0.74 1.68 32.29
C PHE A 341 -0.55 0.17 32.02
N GLY A 342 -1.43 -0.69 32.53
CA GLY A 342 -1.41 -2.14 32.27
C GLY A 342 -1.81 -2.54 30.85
N ARG A 343 -2.88 -1.98 30.27
CA ARG A 343 -3.38 -2.39 28.94
C ARG A 343 -2.44 -1.99 27.81
N ALA A 344 -1.76 -0.83 27.95
CA ALA A 344 -0.81 -0.35 26.96
C ALA A 344 0.42 -1.28 26.84
N GLN A 345 0.94 -1.81 27.96
CA GLN A 345 2.10 -2.70 27.95
C GLN A 345 1.74 -4.06 27.34
N HIS A 346 0.62 -4.66 27.73
CA HIS A 346 0.14 -5.92 27.15
C HIS A 346 0.02 -5.85 25.62
N LYS A 347 -0.49 -4.72 25.12
CA LYS A 347 -0.63 -4.48 23.69
C LYS A 347 0.71 -4.34 22.95
N LYS A 348 1.67 -3.64 23.54
CA LYS A 348 3.05 -3.58 23.00
C LYS A 348 3.66 -4.98 22.93
N ASP A 349 3.45 -5.78 23.96
CA ASP A 349 3.97 -7.15 24.02
C ASP A 349 3.25 -8.06 23.01
N ASP A 350 1.95 -7.87 22.79
CA ASP A 350 1.20 -8.56 21.74
C ASP A 350 1.75 -8.26 20.35
N ILE A 351 1.96 -6.98 20.01
CA ILE A 351 2.52 -6.59 18.71
C ILE A 351 3.92 -7.20 18.52
N LYS A 352 4.79 -7.09 19.54
CA LYS A 352 6.13 -7.71 19.53
C LYS A 352 6.05 -9.22 19.29
N ARG A 353 5.09 -9.91 19.91
CA ARG A 353 4.92 -11.35 19.77
C ARG A 353 4.53 -11.75 18.34
N HIS A 354 3.58 -11.03 17.73
CA HIS A 354 3.16 -11.29 16.34
C HIS A 354 4.28 -11.00 15.33
N ILE A 355 5.00 -9.89 15.52
CA ILE A 355 6.16 -9.57 14.68
C ILE A 355 7.26 -10.64 14.87
N SER A 356 7.49 -11.10 16.10
CA SER A 356 8.50 -12.12 16.36
C SER A 356 8.14 -13.47 15.73
N SER A 357 6.86 -13.87 15.72
CA SER A 357 6.44 -15.15 15.15
C SER A 357 6.66 -15.23 13.64
N VAL A 358 6.43 -14.13 12.90
CA VAL A 358 6.75 -14.11 11.45
C VAL A 358 8.25 -14.01 11.19
N ILE A 359 9.01 -13.36 12.07
CA ILE A 359 10.46 -13.18 11.87
C ILE A 359 11.25 -14.47 12.11
N GLN A 360 10.75 -15.39 12.96
CA GLN A 360 11.44 -16.62 13.34
C GLN A 360 11.76 -17.57 12.17
N ILE A 361 11.06 -17.46 11.04
CA ILE A 361 11.34 -18.25 9.84
C ILE A 361 12.66 -17.86 9.16
N TYR A 362 13.15 -16.65 9.43
CA TYR A 362 14.38 -16.13 8.86
C TYR A 362 15.58 -16.43 9.75
N ASN A 363 16.78 -16.48 9.17
CA ASN A 363 18.02 -16.63 9.93
C ASN A 363 18.29 -15.41 10.83
N GLU A 364 19.09 -15.60 11.89
CA GLU A 364 19.34 -14.57 12.92
C GLU A 364 19.79 -13.22 12.34
N ASP A 365 20.58 -13.22 11.27
CA ASP A 365 21.08 -11.99 10.65
C ASP A 365 19.96 -11.20 9.97
N LYS A 366 19.03 -11.87 9.28
CA LYS A 366 17.81 -11.24 8.77
C LYS A 366 16.92 -10.74 9.90
N GLN A 367 16.76 -11.50 10.98
CA GLN A 367 15.93 -11.08 12.12
C GLN A 367 16.39 -9.75 12.72
N LYS A 368 17.71 -9.56 12.85
CA LYS A 368 18.32 -8.33 13.42
C LYS A 368 17.96 -7.06 12.63
N VAL A 369 17.79 -7.16 11.31
CA VAL A 369 17.56 -5.99 10.45
C VAL A 369 16.08 -5.71 10.18
N ILE A 370 15.22 -6.74 10.25
CA ILE A 370 13.79 -6.59 9.94
C ILE A 370 13.12 -5.58 10.86
N VAL A 371 13.45 -5.58 12.15
CA VAL A 371 12.85 -4.61 13.10
C VAL A 371 13.21 -3.18 12.70
N GLY A 372 14.46 -2.92 12.32
CA GLY A 372 14.88 -1.60 11.83
C GLY A 372 14.15 -1.20 10.56
N LEU A 373 14.00 -2.13 9.61
CA LEU A 373 13.26 -1.92 8.37
C LEU A 373 11.77 -1.60 8.62
N LEU A 374 11.13 -2.31 9.55
CA LEU A 374 9.77 -2.05 9.97
C LEU A 374 9.64 -0.69 10.66
N GLN A 375 10.60 -0.30 11.50
CA GLN A 375 10.63 1.02 12.15
C GLN A 375 10.89 2.18 11.17
N LEU A 376 11.49 1.90 10.01
CA LEU A 376 11.67 2.86 8.94
C LEU A 376 10.35 3.09 8.18
N LEU A 377 9.67 2.02 7.76
CA LEU A 377 8.37 2.08 7.08
C LEU A 377 7.22 2.52 8.02
N PHE A 378 7.28 2.10 9.28
CA PHE A 378 6.27 2.35 10.32
C PHE A 378 6.92 2.98 11.55
N PRO A 379 7.21 4.30 11.52
CA PRO A 379 7.89 4.98 12.62
C PRO A 379 7.20 4.83 13.97
N GLN A 380 5.87 4.68 13.99
CA GLN A 380 5.11 4.42 15.22
C GLN A 380 5.56 3.17 16.00
N LEU A 381 6.17 2.17 15.35
CA LEU A 381 6.77 1.02 16.05
C LEU A 381 7.92 1.43 16.99
N LYS A 382 8.54 2.60 16.83
CA LYS A 382 9.50 3.13 17.80
C LYS A 382 8.88 3.39 19.18
N SER A 383 7.56 3.59 19.29
CA SER A 383 6.90 3.65 20.60
C SER A 383 6.90 2.30 21.33
N ILE A 384 6.94 1.21 20.57
CA ILE A 384 6.91 -0.17 21.04
C ILE A 384 8.30 -0.67 21.41
N TYR A 385 9.30 -0.38 20.58
CA TYR A 385 10.67 -0.88 20.73
C TYR A 385 11.63 0.09 21.44
N SER A 386 11.44 1.40 21.29
CA SER A 386 12.35 2.43 21.85
C SER A 386 11.65 3.47 22.72
N ASN A 387 10.38 3.25 23.10
CA ASN A 387 9.55 4.16 23.90
C ASN A 387 9.49 5.60 23.34
N THR A 388 9.67 5.76 22.04
CA THR A 388 9.60 7.06 21.36
C THR A 388 8.13 7.40 21.08
N THR A 389 7.68 8.60 21.48
CA THR A 389 6.31 9.06 21.19
C THR A 389 6.31 10.10 20.09
N TYR A 390 5.27 10.07 19.26
CA TYR A 390 5.06 11.03 18.18
C TYR A 390 3.88 11.93 18.50
N PRO A 391 4.00 13.25 18.28
CA PRO A 391 2.86 14.16 18.39
C PRO A 391 1.87 13.94 17.24
N ASP A 392 0.61 14.34 17.43
CA ASP A 392 -0.44 14.23 16.38
C ASP A 392 -0.03 14.84 15.04
N LYS A 393 0.73 15.94 15.07
CA LYS A 393 1.26 16.59 13.88
C LYS A 393 2.09 15.66 12.99
N SER A 394 2.81 14.69 13.56
CA SER A 394 3.59 13.71 12.79
C SER A 394 2.68 12.82 11.95
N TYR A 395 1.57 12.34 12.50
CA TYR A 395 0.62 11.50 11.77
C TYR A 395 -0.10 12.26 10.65
N THR A 396 -0.45 13.52 10.92
CA THR A 396 -1.00 14.40 9.88
C THR A 396 0.01 14.59 8.74
N GLN A 397 1.29 14.81 9.09
CA GLN A 397 2.36 14.95 8.09
C GLN A 397 2.55 13.67 7.27
N TRP A 398 2.59 12.49 7.90
CA TRP A 398 2.71 11.21 7.17
C TRP A 398 1.56 10.97 6.20
N THR A 399 0.35 11.40 6.57
CA THR A 399 -0.83 11.31 5.69
C THR A 399 -0.71 12.31 4.52
N LYS A 400 -0.20 13.53 4.75
CA LYS A 400 0.10 14.49 3.67
C LYS A 400 1.17 13.98 2.71
N GLU A 401 2.19 13.30 3.26
CA GLU A 401 3.29 12.68 2.50
C GLU A 401 2.91 11.36 1.83
N LYS A 402 1.64 10.89 2.00
CA LYS A 402 1.10 9.67 1.41
C LYS A 402 1.84 8.39 1.86
N LYS A 403 2.46 8.41 3.06
CA LYS A 403 3.30 7.33 3.59
C LYS A 403 2.53 6.06 3.92
N ILE A 404 3.21 4.91 3.86
CA ILE A 404 2.60 3.59 4.14
C ILE A 404 2.08 3.48 5.57
N CYS A 405 2.70 4.19 6.51
CA CYS A 405 2.26 4.23 7.91
C CYS A 405 0.98 5.03 8.14
N SER A 406 0.44 5.70 7.11
CA SER A 406 -0.87 6.36 7.17
C SER A 406 -1.98 5.35 6.94
N ASN A 407 -2.94 5.31 7.86
CA ASN A 407 -4.14 4.46 7.75
C ASN A 407 -4.89 4.67 6.41
N ARG A 408 -4.82 5.89 5.85
CA ARG A 408 -5.50 6.24 4.60
C ARG A 408 -4.82 5.69 3.35
N TYR A 409 -3.49 5.57 3.37
CA TYR A 409 -2.70 5.20 2.19
C TYR A 409 -2.20 3.77 2.22
N PHE A 410 -2.17 3.13 3.39
CA PHE A 410 -1.64 1.78 3.60
C PHE A 410 -2.11 0.78 2.53
N GLU A 411 -3.42 0.66 2.33
CA GLU A 411 -4.01 -0.30 1.38
C GLU A 411 -3.58 -0.07 -0.08
N ARG A 412 -3.24 1.16 -0.46
CA ARG A 412 -2.82 1.49 -1.83
C ARG A 412 -1.49 0.84 -2.21
N TYR A 413 -0.60 0.64 -1.24
CA TYR A 413 0.68 -0.04 -1.44
C TYR A 413 0.53 -1.53 -1.82
N PHE A 414 -0.65 -2.11 -1.60
CA PHE A 414 -0.91 -3.54 -1.81
C PHE A 414 -1.98 -3.82 -2.88
N SER A 415 -2.78 -2.83 -3.26
CA SER A 415 -3.85 -2.95 -4.24
C SER A 415 -3.48 -2.44 -5.64
N TYR A 416 -2.38 -1.69 -5.78
CA TYR A 416 -1.91 -1.07 -7.03
C TYR A 416 -2.95 -0.18 -7.75
N THR A 417 -4.04 0.16 -7.05
CA THR A 417 -5.18 0.91 -7.57
C THR A 417 -5.80 1.73 -6.43
N VAL A 418 -6.55 2.77 -6.78
CA VAL A 418 -7.37 3.50 -5.80
C VAL A 418 -8.68 2.74 -5.63
N GLN A 419 -9.03 2.39 -4.39
CA GLN A 419 -10.25 1.66 -4.07
C GLN A 419 -11.51 2.46 -4.40
N GLU A 420 -12.61 1.76 -4.69
CA GLU A 420 -13.91 2.37 -4.92
C GLU A 420 -14.36 3.24 -3.73
N GLY A 421 -14.93 4.40 -4.01
CA GLY A 421 -15.35 5.37 -2.99
C GLY A 421 -14.22 6.26 -2.42
N VAL A 422 -12.94 5.95 -2.71
CA VAL A 422 -11.79 6.77 -2.32
C VAL A 422 -11.41 7.72 -3.45
N ILE A 423 -11.13 8.99 -3.11
CA ILE A 423 -10.76 10.01 -4.10
C ILE A 423 -9.28 9.85 -4.52
N PRO A 424 -8.98 9.61 -5.82
CA PRO A 424 -7.62 9.60 -6.34
C PRO A 424 -6.92 10.94 -6.08
N ASP A 425 -5.64 10.90 -5.72
CA ASP A 425 -4.88 12.11 -5.42
C ASP A 425 -4.63 12.95 -6.67
N ASN A 426 -4.39 12.32 -7.81
CA ASN A 426 -4.25 13.07 -9.06
C ASN A 426 -5.54 13.83 -9.42
N TYR A 427 -6.71 13.22 -9.19
CA TYR A 427 -8.00 13.90 -9.39
C TYR A 427 -8.18 15.06 -8.40
N PHE A 428 -7.89 14.81 -7.11
CA PHE A 428 -8.02 15.83 -6.08
C PHE A 428 -7.09 17.02 -6.33
N ASP A 429 -5.83 16.78 -6.68
CA ASP A 429 -4.86 17.84 -6.99
C ASP A 429 -5.32 18.66 -8.21
N GLN A 430 -5.90 18.02 -9.23
CA GLN A 430 -6.50 18.72 -10.37
C GLN A 430 -7.72 19.56 -9.97
N LEU A 431 -8.60 19.04 -9.11
CA LEU A 431 -9.74 19.76 -8.58
C LEU A 431 -9.26 21.03 -7.87
N ILE A 432 -8.35 20.91 -6.90
CA ILE A 432 -7.83 22.04 -6.12
C ILE A 432 -7.18 23.10 -7.00
N ASN A 433 -6.30 22.70 -7.92
CA ASN A 433 -5.61 23.64 -8.80
C ASN A 433 -6.58 24.38 -9.73
N SER A 434 -7.72 23.76 -10.06
CA SER A 434 -8.74 24.39 -10.89
C SER A 434 -9.63 25.39 -10.12
N LEU A 435 -9.72 25.31 -8.78
CA LEU A 435 -10.60 26.15 -7.96
C LEU A 435 -10.29 27.65 -8.05
N GLU A 436 -9.06 28.04 -8.38
CA GLU A 436 -8.66 29.45 -8.42
C GLU A 436 -9.31 30.19 -9.59
N ILE A 437 -9.39 29.54 -10.76
CA ILE A 437 -9.85 30.14 -12.02
C ILE A 437 -11.23 29.66 -12.46
N MET A 438 -11.76 28.62 -11.82
CA MET A 438 -13.04 28.01 -12.20
C MET A 438 -14.23 28.87 -11.75
N PRO A 439 -15.23 29.08 -12.62
CA PRO A 439 -16.48 29.72 -12.22
C PRO A 439 -17.15 28.98 -11.06
N ILE A 440 -17.87 29.70 -10.20
CA ILE A 440 -18.51 29.12 -9.01
C ILE A 440 -19.53 28.03 -9.38
N GLU A 441 -20.31 28.24 -10.44
CA GLU A 441 -21.30 27.27 -10.95
C GLU A 441 -20.62 25.95 -11.38
N GLU A 442 -19.48 26.03 -12.06
CA GLU A 442 -18.72 24.85 -12.46
C GLU A 442 -18.07 24.18 -11.24
N THR A 443 -17.60 24.97 -10.26
CA THR A 443 -17.04 24.47 -9.00
C THR A 443 -18.08 23.67 -8.22
N PHE A 444 -19.31 24.20 -8.11
CA PHE A 444 -20.45 23.53 -7.51
C PHE A 444 -20.70 22.16 -8.17
N HIS A 445 -20.85 22.12 -9.49
CA HIS A 445 -21.11 20.88 -10.21
C HIS A 445 -19.98 19.85 -10.05
N LYS A 446 -18.71 20.29 -10.02
CA LYS A 446 -17.59 19.37 -9.78
C LYS A 446 -17.57 18.81 -8.36
N LEU A 447 -17.92 19.59 -7.34
CA LEU A 447 -18.02 19.09 -5.97
C LEU A 447 -19.19 18.12 -5.83
N GLU A 448 -20.34 18.42 -6.44
CA GLU A 448 -21.51 17.53 -6.46
C GLU A 448 -21.17 16.19 -7.14
N GLN A 449 -20.58 16.23 -8.34
CA GLN A 449 -20.10 15.04 -9.03
C GLN A 449 -19.07 14.26 -8.21
N SER A 450 -18.18 14.96 -7.49
CA SER A 450 -17.20 14.30 -6.60
C SER A 450 -17.88 13.56 -5.44
N ILE A 451 -18.97 14.09 -4.90
CA ILE A 451 -19.73 13.47 -3.80
C ILE A 451 -20.59 12.31 -4.29
N GLU A 452 -21.05 12.35 -5.54
CA GLU A 452 -21.77 11.22 -6.14
C GLU A 452 -20.82 10.07 -6.48
N GLN A 453 -19.64 10.41 -7.01
CA GLN A 453 -18.64 9.42 -7.43
C GLN A 453 -17.84 8.84 -6.27
N TYR A 454 -17.63 9.61 -5.20
CA TYR A 454 -16.77 9.27 -4.07
C TYR A 454 -17.46 9.59 -2.74
N SER A 455 -16.88 9.15 -1.61
CA SER A 455 -17.45 9.46 -0.29
C SER A 455 -17.40 10.98 0.02
N ALA A 456 -18.54 11.55 0.41
CA ALA A 456 -18.65 12.93 0.88
C ALA A 456 -17.70 13.21 2.06
N PHE A 457 -17.65 12.26 3.00
CA PHE A 457 -16.74 12.32 4.14
C PHE A 457 -15.28 12.43 3.69
N GLU A 458 -14.89 11.61 2.71
CA GLU A 458 -13.52 11.58 2.18
C GLU A 458 -13.13 12.90 1.50
N LEU A 459 -14.06 13.52 0.76
CA LEU A 459 -13.85 14.83 0.13
C LEU A 459 -13.61 15.92 1.17
N ILE A 460 -14.54 16.05 2.12
CA ILE A 460 -14.46 17.07 3.19
C ILE A 460 -13.20 16.87 4.03
N LEU A 461 -12.84 15.61 4.35
CA LEU A 461 -11.62 15.30 5.09
C LEU A 461 -10.36 15.74 4.33
N LYS A 462 -10.25 15.43 3.02
CA LYS A 462 -9.11 15.86 2.20
C LYS A 462 -9.01 17.39 2.12
N LEU A 463 -10.12 18.09 1.91
CA LEU A 463 -10.14 19.55 1.88
C LEU A 463 -9.65 20.15 3.21
N ARG A 464 -10.12 19.61 4.34
CA ARG A 464 -9.68 20.05 5.68
C ARG A 464 -8.19 19.84 5.94
N MET A 465 -7.58 18.81 5.35
CA MET A 465 -6.14 18.59 5.50
C MET A 465 -5.29 19.68 4.82
N GLN A 466 -5.84 20.39 3.85
CA GLN A 466 -5.18 21.44 3.07
C GLN A 466 -5.73 22.85 3.33
N GLU A 467 -6.65 23.00 4.29
CA GLU A 467 -7.38 24.26 4.55
C GLU A 467 -6.50 25.51 4.75
N GLU A 468 -5.29 25.34 5.30
CA GLU A 468 -4.33 26.43 5.55
C GLU A 468 -3.48 26.78 4.31
N LEU A 469 -3.54 25.97 3.25
CA LEU A 469 -2.74 26.14 2.03
C LEU A 469 -3.51 26.81 0.89
N PHE A 470 -4.83 26.91 0.99
CA PHE A 470 -5.65 27.51 -0.05
C PHE A 470 -5.40 29.01 -0.17
N THR A 471 -5.36 29.51 -1.40
CA THR A 471 -5.34 30.95 -1.69
C THR A 471 -6.67 31.61 -1.28
N GLU A 472 -6.71 32.94 -1.25
CA GLU A 472 -7.94 33.67 -0.94
C GLU A 472 -9.05 33.34 -1.96
N GLU A 473 -8.74 33.32 -3.26
CA GLU A 473 -9.68 32.98 -4.32
C GLU A 473 -10.19 31.53 -4.21
N GLN A 474 -9.29 30.57 -3.99
CA GLN A 474 -9.68 29.18 -3.74
C GLN A 474 -10.60 29.05 -2.52
N SER A 475 -10.28 29.77 -1.44
CA SER A 475 -11.07 29.78 -0.20
C SER A 475 -12.46 30.36 -0.41
N ILE A 476 -12.59 31.43 -1.21
CA ILE A 476 -13.86 32.04 -1.60
C ILE A 476 -14.71 31.07 -2.42
N ASN A 477 -14.17 30.56 -3.54
CA ASN A 477 -14.91 29.69 -4.46
C ASN A 477 -15.35 28.39 -3.78
N LEU A 478 -14.45 27.77 -3.01
CA LEU A 478 -14.74 26.56 -2.27
C LEU A 478 -15.82 26.79 -1.21
N SER A 479 -15.75 27.90 -0.47
CA SER A 479 -16.73 28.21 0.58
C SER A 479 -18.13 28.46 0.00
N LEU A 480 -18.24 29.17 -1.13
CA LEU A 480 -19.52 29.40 -1.81
C LEU A 480 -20.11 28.11 -2.38
N ALA A 481 -19.29 27.28 -3.03
CA ALA A 481 -19.76 26.01 -3.57
C ALA A 481 -20.19 25.04 -2.45
N LEU A 482 -19.40 24.93 -1.37
CA LEU A 482 -19.77 24.14 -0.18
C LEU A 482 -21.03 24.66 0.52
N ALA A 483 -21.25 25.98 0.52
CA ALA A 483 -22.47 26.58 1.05
C ALA A 483 -23.72 26.15 0.25
N GLN A 484 -23.58 26.00 -1.07
CA GLN A 484 -24.66 25.54 -1.95
C GLN A 484 -24.99 24.05 -1.75
N ILE A 485 -23.99 23.16 -1.69
CA ILE A 485 -24.24 21.72 -1.53
C ILE A 485 -24.43 21.26 -0.08
N GLY A 486 -24.00 22.04 0.93
CA GLY A 486 -23.82 21.47 2.27
C GLY A 486 -25.09 20.96 2.96
N HIS A 487 -26.27 21.41 2.52
CA HIS A 487 -27.56 20.92 3.00
C HIS A 487 -27.88 19.48 2.54
N THR A 488 -27.27 18.99 1.46
CA THR A 488 -27.42 17.61 0.96
C THR A 488 -26.42 16.66 1.63
N LEU A 489 -25.43 17.19 2.35
CA LEU A 489 -24.40 16.37 2.98
C LEU A 489 -24.98 15.52 4.11
N PRO A 490 -24.50 14.27 4.23
CA PRO A 490 -25.08 13.33 5.17
C PRO A 490 -24.74 13.68 6.63
N ARG A 491 -25.64 13.26 7.53
CA ARG A 491 -25.59 13.50 8.99
C ARG A 491 -25.20 12.26 9.78
N GLU A 492 -24.30 11.45 9.23
CA GLU A 492 -23.70 10.28 9.87
C GLU A 492 -22.78 10.70 11.01
N GLN A 493 -22.89 10.03 12.15
CA GLN A 493 -21.94 10.24 13.25
C GLN A 493 -20.73 9.36 13.00
N ASP A 494 -19.57 9.97 12.79
CA ASP A 494 -18.28 9.27 12.76
C ASP A 494 -17.75 9.04 14.19
N ILE A 495 -16.64 8.30 14.33
CA ILE A 495 -15.92 8.02 15.59
C ILE A 495 -15.56 9.30 16.36
N HIS A 496 -15.44 10.43 15.66
CA HIS A 496 -15.20 11.75 16.23
C HIS A 496 -16.48 12.53 16.62
N PHE A 497 -17.65 11.89 16.56
CA PHE A 497 -18.96 12.44 16.93
C PHE A 497 -19.38 13.72 16.17
N ALA A 498 -18.77 13.99 15.02
CA ALA A 498 -19.11 15.12 14.16
C ALA A 498 -19.48 14.62 12.76
N THR A 499 -20.59 15.13 12.24
CA THR A 499 -21.15 14.69 10.97
C THR A 499 -20.44 15.32 9.78
N THR A 500 -20.50 14.72 8.59
CA THR A 500 -19.96 15.33 7.36
C THR A 500 -20.58 16.72 7.12
N TYR A 501 -21.88 16.87 7.38
CA TYR A 501 -22.59 18.15 7.45
C TYR A 501 -21.96 19.19 8.40
N ALA A 502 -21.59 18.79 9.63
CA ALA A 502 -20.94 19.71 10.57
C ALA A 502 -19.48 20.00 10.18
N GLN A 503 -18.78 18.99 9.63
CA GLN A 503 -17.39 19.14 9.19
C GLN A 503 -17.25 20.09 7.99
N SER A 504 -18.20 20.10 7.08
CA SER A 504 -18.22 21.04 5.95
C SER A 504 -18.45 22.48 6.42
N ALA A 505 -19.39 22.71 7.35
CA ALA A 505 -19.58 24.03 7.96
C ALA A 505 -18.34 24.48 8.76
N SER A 506 -17.71 23.55 9.48
CA SER A 506 -16.44 23.79 10.17
C SER A 506 -15.31 24.15 9.21
N LEU A 507 -15.25 23.52 8.03
CA LEU A 507 -14.28 23.84 6.97
C LEU A 507 -14.53 25.24 6.42
N ILE A 508 -15.76 25.59 6.06
CA ILE A 508 -16.14 26.95 5.61
C ILE A 508 -15.66 28.00 6.63
N ALA A 509 -15.95 27.79 7.91
CA ALA A 509 -15.54 28.71 8.97
C ALA A 509 -14.02 28.89 9.07
N ARG A 510 -13.23 27.91 8.62
CA ARG A 510 -11.77 27.99 8.57
C ARG A 510 -11.28 28.70 7.30
N LEU A 511 -11.88 28.39 6.16
CA LEU A 511 -11.57 29.03 4.88
C LEU A 511 -11.82 30.55 4.92
N VAL A 512 -12.90 30.99 5.58
CA VAL A 512 -13.18 32.42 5.80
C VAL A 512 -12.02 33.15 6.49
N ARG A 513 -11.19 32.46 7.29
CA ARG A 513 -10.03 33.06 7.95
C ARG A 513 -8.84 33.31 7.02
N ASN A 514 -8.82 32.68 5.84
CA ASN A 514 -7.79 32.92 4.83
C ASN A 514 -8.03 34.26 4.08
N LEU A 515 -9.24 34.84 4.20
CA LEU A 515 -9.60 36.10 3.53
C LEU A 515 -9.08 37.33 4.27
N HIS A 516 -8.87 38.42 3.54
CA HIS A 516 -8.56 39.72 4.12
C HIS A 516 -9.70 40.25 5.00
N LYS A 517 -9.34 40.81 6.18
CA LYS A 517 -10.31 41.28 7.19
C LYS A 517 -11.37 42.26 6.67
N SER A 518 -11.03 43.11 5.71
CA SER A 518 -11.98 44.09 5.13
C SER A 518 -13.16 43.42 4.42
N ASN A 519 -12.99 42.19 3.94
CA ASN A 519 -13.95 41.52 3.06
C ASN A 519 -14.76 40.44 3.78
N GLN A 520 -14.31 39.98 4.96
CA GLN A 520 -14.88 38.83 5.67
C GLN A 520 -16.39 38.97 5.95
N ILE A 521 -16.86 40.13 6.44
CA ILE A 521 -18.27 40.31 6.78
C ILE A 521 -19.16 40.36 5.55
N GLN A 522 -18.72 41.06 4.50
CA GLN A 522 -19.46 41.09 3.24
C GLN A 522 -19.53 39.69 2.62
N PHE A 523 -18.43 38.95 2.66
CA PHE A 523 -18.36 37.59 2.17
C PHE A 523 -19.24 36.63 2.98
N ILE A 524 -19.25 36.71 4.32
CA ILE A 524 -20.14 35.88 5.15
C ILE A 524 -21.60 36.15 4.82
N LYS A 525 -21.99 37.42 4.64
CA LYS A 525 -23.37 37.76 4.24
C LYS A 525 -23.72 37.17 2.88
N GLN A 526 -22.82 37.23 1.91
CA GLN A 526 -22.99 36.56 0.62
C GLN A 526 -23.12 35.05 0.79
N LEU A 527 -22.23 34.42 1.55
CA LEU A 527 -22.23 32.98 1.78
C LEU A 527 -23.52 32.50 2.44
N LEU A 528 -24.00 33.22 3.44
CA LEU A 528 -25.28 32.94 4.10
C LEU A 528 -26.48 33.24 3.20
N LEU A 529 -26.35 34.06 2.16
CA LEU A 529 -27.42 34.28 1.17
C LEU A 529 -27.47 33.13 0.15
N GLU A 530 -26.30 32.71 -0.34
CA GLU A 530 -26.14 31.66 -1.36
C GLU A 530 -26.44 30.26 -0.83
N THR A 531 -26.50 30.08 0.50
CA THR A 531 -26.82 28.80 1.13
C THR A 531 -28.32 28.48 0.95
N PRO A 532 -28.74 27.37 0.29
CA PRO A 532 -30.15 27.09 0.04
C PRO A 532 -30.97 26.83 1.31
N SER A 533 -30.36 26.25 2.35
CA SER A 533 -31.02 25.90 3.60
C SER A 533 -30.66 26.87 4.72
N LEU A 534 -31.67 27.52 5.32
CA LEU A 534 -31.45 28.34 6.51
C LEU A 534 -30.90 27.54 7.69
N GLU A 535 -31.27 26.25 7.81
CA GLU A 535 -30.73 25.33 8.81
C GLU A 535 -29.21 25.13 8.64
N TYR A 536 -28.72 25.05 7.41
CA TYR A 536 -27.27 24.95 7.15
C TYR A 536 -26.55 26.28 7.33
N ALA A 537 -27.20 27.40 6.99
CA ALA A 537 -26.68 28.73 7.31
C ALA A 537 -26.47 28.93 8.82
N MET A 538 -27.37 28.38 9.65
CA MET A 538 -27.23 28.34 11.11
C MET A 538 -26.05 27.48 11.56
N GLU A 539 -25.80 26.33 10.93
CA GLU A 539 -24.63 25.48 11.21
C GLU A 539 -23.32 26.20 10.89
N ILE A 540 -23.24 26.88 9.73
CA ILE A 540 -22.07 27.70 9.36
C ILE A 540 -21.84 28.81 10.40
N HIS A 541 -22.90 29.52 10.79
CA HIS A 541 -22.83 30.53 11.85
C HIS A 541 -22.33 29.93 13.17
N TYR A 542 -22.85 28.77 13.59
CA TYR A 542 -22.41 28.08 14.79
C TYR A 542 -20.89 27.85 14.78
N TRP A 543 -20.34 27.32 13.68
CA TRP A 543 -18.89 27.06 13.58
C TRP A 543 -18.02 28.31 13.49
N LEU A 544 -18.52 29.37 12.86
CA LEU A 544 -17.88 30.68 12.90
C LEU A 544 -17.73 31.17 14.35
N MET A 545 -18.82 31.13 15.13
CA MET A 545 -18.85 31.62 16.51
C MET A 545 -18.15 30.68 17.52
N TYR A 546 -18.24 29.36 17.31
CA TYR A 546 -17.63 28.35 18.17
C TYR A 546 -16.14 28.59 18.36
N ARG A 547 -15.45 29.02 17.29
CA ARG A 547 -14.02 29.32 17.33
C ARG A 547 -13.70 30.57 18.14
N GLU A 548 -14.50 31.62 17.99
CA GLU A 548 -14.34 32.87 18.75
C GLU A 548 -14.49 32.61 20.25
N LYS A 549 -15.50 31.83 20.65
CA LYS A 549 -15.76 31.51 22.05
C LYS A 549 -14.66 30.65 22.69
N ASN A 550 -14.13 29.66 21.96
CA ASN A 550 -13.15 28.71 22.50
C ASN A 550 -11.70 29.18 22.34
N ASN A 551 -11.42 30.16 21.48
CA ASN A 551 -10.08 30.72 21.27
C ASN A 551 -10.15 32.26 21.23
N PRO A 552 -10.50 32.93 22.35
CA PRO A 552 -10.71 34.37 22.38
C PRO A 552 -9.47 35.17 21.92
N ASP A 553 -8.26 34.68 22.17
CA ASP A 553 -7.01 35.32 21.74
C ASP A 553 -6.80 35.29 20.21
N LYS A 554 -7.53 34.43 19.51
CA LYS A 554 -7.50 34.26 18.05
C LYS A 554 -8.82 34.67 17.40
N ALA A 555 -9.63 35.45 18.12
CA ALA A 555 -10.87 35.98 17.60
C ALA A 555 -10.59 36.97 16.47
N ILE A 556 -11.33 36.83 15.37
CA ILE A 556 -11.24 37.72 14.21
C ILE A 556 -12.48 38.61 14.07
N PHE A 557 -13.58 38.26 14.75
CA PHE A 557 -14.82 39.03 14.75
C PHE A 557 -14.95 39.89 16.01
N SER A 558 -15.38 41.13 15.84
CA SER A 558 -15.81 41.97 16.95
C SER A 558 -17.25 41.62 17.35
N LYS A 559 -17.68 42.03 18.56
CA LYS A 559 -19.10 41.91 18.95
C LYS A 559 -20.06 42.60 17.97
N ASN A 560 -19.61 43.67 17.32
CA ASN A 560 -20.40 44.36 16.31
C ASN A 560 -20.56 43.51 15.04
N ASP A 561 -19.52 42.77 14.66
CA ASP A 561 -19.55 41.87 13.52
C ASP A 561 -20.50 40.69 13.77
N GLU A 562 -20.42 40.08 14.96
CA GLU A 562 -21.36 39.03 15.38
C GLU A 562 -22.81 39.52 15.31
N THR A 563 -23.07 40.74 15.82
CA THR A 563 -24.40 41.35 15.78
C THR A 563 -24.87 41.55 14.33
N GLN A 564 -23.99 42.00 13.43
CA GLN A 564 -24.34 42.18 12.02
C GLN A 564 -24.67 40.86 11.31
N ILE A 565 -23.97 39.78 11.64
CA ILE A 565 -24.23 38.44 11.07
C ILE A 565 -25.58 37.92 11.61
N GLN A 566 -25.83 38.05 12.91
CA GLN A 566 -27.11 37.66 13.53
C GLN A 566 -28.29 38.45 12.95
N GLU A 567 -28.15 39.77 12.76
CA GLU A 567 -29.18 40.60 12.14
C GLU A 567 -29.45 40.20 10.68
N PHE A 568 -28.44 39.76 9.95
CA PHE A 568 -28.60 39.23 8.60
C PHE A 568 -29.38 37.90 8.59
N ILE A 569 -29.07 36.99 9.50
CA ILE A 569 -29.81 35.73 9.66
C ILE A 569 -31.27 35.99 10.05
N ILE A 570 -31.53 36.95 10.95
CA ILE A 570 -32.89 37.37 11.30
C ILE A 570 -33.60 37.89 10.04
N GLU A 571 -32.96 38.77 9.27
CA GLU A 571 -33.55 39.31 8.04
C GLU A 571 -33.92 38.20 7.05
N ARG A 572 -33.04 37.22 6.87
CA ARG A 572 -33.29 36.05 6.03
C ARG A 572 -34.45 35.20 6.56
N PHE A 573 -34.46 34.89 7.86
CA PHE A 573 -35.56 34.17 8.50
C PHE A 573 -36.90 34.89 8.29
N LEU A 574 -36.94 36.21 8.47
CA LEU A 574 -38.15 37.01 8.26
C LEU A 574 -38.66 36.99 6.81
N ASN A 575 -37.76 36.82 5.83
CA ASN A 575 -38.12 36.76 4.41
C ASN A 575 -38.60 35.36 3.99
N GLU A 576 -38.13 34.29 4.65
CA GLU A 576 -38.50 32.89 4.35
C GLU A 576 -39.66 32.37 5.22
N MET A 577 -39.90 32.99 6.38
CA MET A 577 -40.96 32.56 7.30
C MET A 577 -42.36 32.93 6.77
N THR A 578 -43.28 32.03 7.03
CA THR A 578 -44.73 32.14 6.84
C THR A 578 -45.40 31.66 8.13
N ASP A 579 -46.71 31.89 8.25
CA ASP A 579 -47.45 31.40 9.41
C ASP A 579 -47.45 29.86 9.49
N GLU A 580 -47.33 29.16 8.37
CA GLU A 580 -47.38 27.69 8.29
C GLU A 580 -46.04 27.02 8.61
N ASN A 581 -44.92 27.62 8.19
CA ASN A 581 -43.59 27.02 8.35
C ASN A 581 -42.80 27.56 9.56
N PHE A 582 -43.35 28.49 10.36
CA PHE A 582 -42.60 29.16 11.42
C PHE A 582 -41.85 28.20 12.38
N PHE A 583 -42.49 27.11 12.80
CA PHE A 583 -41.88 26.10 13.70
C PHE A 583 -41.10 25.01 12.97
N THR A 584 -41.19 24.93 11.63
CA THR A 584 -40.55 23.87 10.83
C THR A 584 -39.42 24.39 9.94
N LEU A 585 -39.31 25.71 9.77
CA LEU A 585 -38.27 26.36 8.99
C LEU A 585 -36.87 26.14 9.58
N LEU A 586 -36.78 26.05 10.91
CA LEU A 586 -35.57 25.75 11.66
C LEU A 586 -35.84 24.67 12.70
N SER A 587 -34.81 23.89 13.05
CA SER A 587 -34.88 23.02 14.23
C SER A 587 -35.08 23.85 15.50
N ASP A 588 -35.73 23.27 16.51
CA ASP A 588 -36.04 23.97 17.77
C ASP A 588 -34.83 24.69 18.40
N GLY A 589 -33.65 24.04 18.37
CA GLY A 589 -32.42 24.64 18.89
C GLY A 589 -32.00 25.90 18.11
N ASN A 590 -32.10 25.87 16.78
CA ASN A 590 -31.77 27.01 15.93
C ASN A 590 -32.85 28.09 15.96
N LEU A 591 -34.13 27.72 16.02
CA LEU A 591 -35.25 28.65 16.15
C LEU A 591 -35.16 29.43 17.47
N TRP A 592 -34.83 28.74 18.57
CA TRP A 592 -34.57 29.38 19.86
C TRP A 592 -33.48 30.47 19.75
N HIS A 593 -32.36 30.17 19.07
CA HIS A 593 -31.28 31.12 18.87
C HIS A 593 -31.74 32.36 18.07
N VAL A 594 -32.42 32.15 16.94
CA VAL A 594 -32.93 33.25 16.10
C VAL A 594 -33.91 34.14 16.89
N LEU A 595 -34.82 33.53 17.66
CA LEU A 595 -35.77 34.28 18.49
C LEU A 595 -35.08 35.10 19.58
N SER A 596 -34.04 34.56 20.22
CA SER A 596 -33.25 35.29 21.21
C SER A 596 -32.51 36.49 20.59
N TRP A 597 -31.95 36.33 19.40
CA TRP A 597 -31.31 37.45 18.68
C TRP A 597 -32.35 38.48 18.23
N TRP A 598 -33.50 38.03 17.73
CA TRP A 598 -34.57 38.90 17.26
C TRP A 598 -35.15 39.77 18.40
N SER A 599 -35.29 39.22 19.61
CA SER A 599 -35.76 40.00 20.77
C SER A 599 -34.77 41.07 21.24
N LYS A 600 -33.47 40.83 21.01
CA LYS A 600 -32.36 41.73 21.38
C LYS A 600 -32.01 42.75 20.27
N SER A 601 -32.34 42.48 19.02
CA SER A 601 -32.05 43.38 17.89
C SER A 601 -32.87 44.67 17.97
N LYS A 602 -32.17 45.82 17.99
CA LYS A 602 -32.81 47.14 17.95
C LYS A 602 -33.58 47.37 16.64
N LYS A 603 -33.14 46.77 15.53
CA LYS A 603 -33.74 46.92 14.20
C LYS A 603 -35.08 46.17 14.09
N TYR A 604 -35.18 44.98 14.69
CA TYR A 604 -36.29 44.06 14.42
C TYR A 604 -37.23 43.80 15.61
N LYS A 605 -36.90 44.24 16.82
CA LYS A 605 -37.70 43.98 18.04
C LYS A 605 -39.20 44.35 17.91
N ASN A 606 -39.52 45.46 17.24
CA ASN A 606 -40.92 45.87 17.05
C ASN A 606 -41.71 44.91 16.13
N LYS A 607 -41.03 44.29 15.15
CA LYS A 607 -41.65 43.26 14.29
C LYS A 607 -41.97 42.00 15.10
N LEU A 608 -41.10 41.60 16.02
CA LEU A 608 -41.32 40.45 16.90
C LEU A 608 -42.56 40.64 17.78
N GLN A 609 -42.67 41.82 18.41
CA GLN A 609 -43.83 42.15 19.24
C GLN A 609 -45.14 42.14 18.42
N SER A 610 -45.09 42.66 17.20
CA SER A 610 -46.24 42.66 16.29
C SER A 610 -46.63 41.23 15.88
N PHE A 611 -45.64 40.37 15.63
CA PHE A 611 -45.84 38.95 15.33
C PHE A 611 -46.51 38.22 16.49
N TRP A 612 -46.00 38.37 17.72
CA TRP A 612 -46.65 37.78 18.90
C TRP A 612 -48.07 38.28 19.10
N LYS A 613 -48.31 39.58 18.92
CA LYS A 613 -49.66 40.14 19.03
C LYS A 613 -50.63 39.49 18.04
N LYS A 614 -50.19 39.28 16.80
CA LYS A 614 -50.99 38.61 15.75
C LYS A 614 -51.37 37.17 16.15
N HIS A 615 -50.43 36.39 16.68
CA HIS A 615 -50.63 34.96 16.90
C HIS A 615 -51.18 34.59 18.29
N LEU A 616 -50.98 35.44 19.30
CA LEU A 616 -51.31 35.11 20.69
C LEU A 616 -52.36 36.05 21.32
N SER A 617 -52.65 37.25 20.81
CA SER A 617 -53.57 38.17 21.52
C SER A 617 -55.05 37.77 21.48
N ASN A 618 -55.47 36.91 20.54
CA ASN A 618 -56.88 36.51 20.39
C ASN A 618 -57.28 35.30 21.26
N ARG A 619 -56.39 34.79 22.12
CA ARG A 619 -56.64 33.64 23.03
C ARG A 619 -57.30 32.45 22.33
N SER A 620 -56.87 32.16 21.11
CA SER A 620 -57.49 31.17 20.21
C SER A 620 -56.47 30.29 19.50
N ASN A 621 -55.20 30.33 19.92
CA ASN A 621 -54.14 29.53 19.31
C ASN A 621 -53.31 28.75 20.35
N PRO A 622 -53.93 27.79 21.05
CA PRO A 622 -53.29 27.01 22.10
C PRO A 622 -52.13 26.15 21.57
N ASP A 623 -52.27 25.58 20.37
CA ASP A 623 -51.24 24.76 19.74
C ASP A 623 -49.97 25.58 19.44
N PHE A 624 -50.14 26.81 18.94
CA PHE A 624 -49.02 27.72 18.71
C PHE A 624 -48.31 28.08 20.02
N ALA A 625 -49.06 28.35 21.08
CA ALA A 625 -48.49 28.65 22.40
C ALA A 625 -47.71 27.44 22.97
N LEU A 626 -48.24 26.23 22.81
CA LEU A 626 -47.56 25.00 23.23
C LEU A 626 -46.29 24.74 22.41
N GLN A 627 -46.35 24.85 21.08
CA GLN A 627 -45.18 24.70 20.23
C GLN A 627 -44.10 25.73 20.56
N LEU A 628 -44.49 26.97 20.86
CA LEU A 628 -43.55 28.01 21.29
C LEU A 628 -42.81 27.61 22.57
N ILE A 629 -43.47 27.03 23.58
CA ILE A 629 -42.77 26.55 24.79
C ILE A 629 -41.89 25.33 24.46
N LYS A 630 -42.35 24.43 23.59
CA LYS A 630 -41.57 23.27 23.15
C LYS A 630 -40.24 23.65 22.49
N VAL A 631 -40.19 24.75 21.74
CA VAL A 631 -38.93 25.29 21.16
C VAL A 631 -37.87 25.56 22.23
N PHE A 632 -38.28 26.05 23.40
CA PHE A 632 -37.38 26.35 24.53
C PHE A 632 -37.18 25.15 25.46
N THR A 633 -37.79 24.01 25.15
CA THR A 633 -37.69 22.78 25.94
C THR A 633 -36.59 21.88 25.36
N PRO A 634 -35.62 21.41 26.16
CA PRO A 634 -34.57 20.51 25.71
C PRO A 634 -35.11 19.27 25.03
N THR A 635 -34.39 18.81 24.00
CA THR A 635 -34.72 17.60 23.26
C THR A 635 -33.64 16.57 23.48
N ILE A 636 -34.03 15.37 23.91
CA ILE A 636 -33.13 14.26 24.15
C ILE A 636 -33.28 13.25 23.04
N SER A 637 -32.13 12.81 22.52
CA SER A 637 -32.04 11.69 21.58
C SER A 637 -31.56 10.47 22.34
N SER A 638 -32.38 9.42 22.42
CA SER A 638 -31.97 8.12 22.95
C SER A 638 -31.77 7.12 21.82
N SER A 639 -30.77 6.25 21.97
CA SER A 639 -30.50 5.16 21.06
C SER A 639 -30.48 3.85 21.84
N SER A 640 -31.38 2.93 21.54
CA SER A 640 -31.39 1.58 22.10
C SER A 640 -30.98 0.57 21.02
N PHE A 641 -29.98 -0.26 21.35
CA PHE A 641 -29.58 -1.36 20.50
C PHE A 641 -30.34 -2.62 20.91
N SER A 642 -31.11 -3.18 19.98
CA SER A 642 -31.70 -4.51 20.17
C SER A 642 -30.82 -5.56 19.51
N PRO A 643 -30.17 -6.47 20.28
CA PRO A 643 -29.34 -7.53 19.72
C PRO A 643 -30.09 -8.44 18.74
N GLN A 644 -31.42 -8.47 18.84
CA GLN A 644 -32.29 -9.33 18.03
C GLN A 644 -32.64 -8.72 16.67
N SER A 645 -32.78 -7.39 16.57
CA SER A 645 -33.11 -6.72 15.30
C SER A 645 -31.89 -6.22 14.53
N LYS A 646 -30.70 -6.19 15.16
CA LYS A 646 -29.48 -5.53 14.66
C LYS A 646 -29.67 -4.05 14.25
N ASN A 647 -30.82 -3.46 14.60
CA ASN A 647 -31.14 -2.07 14.32
C ASN A 647 -31.03 -1.25 15.59
N VAL A 648 -30.48 -0.05 15.46
CA VAL A 648 -30.49 0.96 16.51
C VAL A 648 -31.82 1.69 16.42
N HIS A 649 -32.69 1.51 17.42
CA HIS A 649 -33.90 2.32 17.54
C HIS A 649 -33.51 3.66 18.13
N ARG A 650 -33.73 4.73 17.36
CA ARG A 650 -33.51 6.11 17.80
C ARG A 650 -34.86 6.75 18.08
N SER A 651 -35.02 7.36 19.25
CA SER A 651 -36.20 8.14 19.61
C SER A 651 -35.79 9.50 20.16
N THR A 652 -36.53 10.54 19.77
CA THR A 652 -36.36 11.90 20.28
C THR A 652 -37.59 12.33 21.05
N TYR A 653 -37.40 12.92 22.24
CA TYR A 653 -38.49 13.45 23.06
C TYR A 653 -38.05 14.71 23.80
N LYS A 654 -39.03 15.52 24.22
CA LYS A 654 -38.80 16.67 25.09
C LYS A 654 -38.54 16.19 26.52
N SER A 655 -37.60 16.82 27.22
CA SER A 655 -37.27 16.47 28.60
C SER A 655 -36.79 17.70 29.36
N GLY A 656 -37.20 17.80 30.62
CA GLY A 656 -36.83 18.88 31.54
C GLY A 656 -37.39 20.24 31.13
N PHE A 657 -37.91 21.02 32.08
CA PHE A 657 -38.23 22.43 31.83
C PHE A 657 -37.91 23.22 33.09
N TYR A 658 -36.80 23.95 33.07
CA TYR A 658 -36.26 24.60 34.26
C TYR A 658 -36.37 26.13 34.17
N GLU A 659 -35.94 26.79 35.24
CA GLU A 659 -35.97 28.24 35.35
C GLU A 659 -35.21 28.93 34.22
N THR A 660 -34.11 28.35 33.75
CA THR A 660 -33.34 28.86 32.61
C THR A 660 -34.14 28.85 31.31
N ASN A 661 -34.93 27.79 31.06
CA ASN A 661 -35.83 27.70 29.91
C ASN A 661 -36.95 28.74 30.01
N TYR A 662 -37.58 28.84 31.19
CA TYR A 662 -38.64 29.82 31.44
C TYR A 662 -38.14 31.26 31.27
N ARG A 663 -36.97 31.60 31.83
CA ARG A 663 -36.34 32.91 31.64
C ARG A 663 -36.06 33.20 30.17
N ALA A 664 -35.63 32.21 29.39
CA ALA A 664 -35.41 32.38 27.96
C ALA A 664 -36.72 32.63 27.19
N VAL A 665 -37.83 31.98 27.55
CA VAL A 665 -39.17 32.29 26.99
C VAL A 665 -39.56 33.73 27.32
N LYS A 666 -39.41 34.12 28.59
CA LYS A 666 -39.73 35.48 29.10
C LYS A 666 -38.91 36.58 28.42
N GLU A 667 -37.68 36.30 27.99
CA GLU A 667 -36.85 37.23 27.21
C GLU A 667 -37.38 37.49 25.78
N VAL A 668 -38.18 36.57 25.23
CA VAL A 668 -38.59 36.58 23.82
C VAL A 668 -40.06 36.94 23.65
N ALA A 669 -40.94 36.51 24.56
CA ALA A 669 -42.37 36.67 24.47
C ALA A 669 -43.01 36.94 25.85
N ASP A 670 -44.20 37.55 25.85
CA ASP A 670 -44.98 37.76 27.07
C ASP A 670 -45.57 36.44 27.56
N VAL A 671 -45.05 35.93 28.67
CA VAL A 671 -45.45 34.66 29.28
C VAL A 671 -46.93 34.62 29.66
N ASN A 672 -47.54 35.76 30.01
CA ASN A 672 -48.97 35.82 30.34
C ASN A 672 -49.82 35.64 29.09
N LEU A 673 -49.38 36.22 27.97
CA LEU A 673 -50.05 36.09 26.68
C LEU A 673 -50.00 34.63 26.17
N ILE A 674 -48.87 33.95 26.38
CA ILE A 674 -48.73 32.52 26.10
C ILE A 674 -49.69 31.71 26.98
N ASN A 675 -49.68 31.97 28.30
CA ASN A 675 -50.51 31.23 29.25
C ASN A 675 -52.01 31.43 29.01
N ASP A 676 -52.44 32.65 28.67
CA ASP A 676 -53.82 32.94 28.32
C ASP A 676 -54.34 32.03 27.18
N ASN A 677 -53.50 31.71 26.19
CA ASN A 677 -53.86 30.77 25.12
C ASN A 677 -53.88 29.33 25.63
N LEU A 678 -52.90 28.93 26.43
CA LEU A 678 -52.85 27.56 26.98
C LEU A 678 -54.06 27.26 27.88
N ILE A 679 -54.46 28.21 28.73
CA ILE A 679 -55.62 28.06 29.61
C ILE A 679 -56.91 27.79 28.82
N THR A 680 -57.06 28.38 27.62
CA THR A 680 -58.28 28.17 26.81
C THR A 680 -58.51 26.72 26.38
N ALA A 681 -57.45 25.93 26.22
CA ALA A 681 -57.54 24.53 25.78
C ALA A 681 -57.16 23.51 26.86
N TYR A 682 -56.26 23.87 27.79
CA TYR A 682 -55.67 22.95 28.76
C TYR A 682 -56.02 23.28 30.22
N GLY A 683 -56.70 24.40 30.48
CA GLY A 683 -57.03 24.85 31.83
C GLY A 683 -55.85 25.49 32.58
N ASN A 684 -56.10 25.97 33.81
CA ASN A 684 -55.08 26.52 34.70
C ASN A 684 -54.78 25.52 35.82
N HIS A 685 -53.74 24.71 35.63
CA HIS A 685 -53.36 23.61 36.51
C HIS A 685 -51.84 23.66 36.75
N PRO A 686 -51.34 24.64 37.52
CA PRO A 686 -49.93 24.75 37.88
C PRO A 686 -49.44 23.48 38.59
N HIS A 687 -48.23 23.03 38.26
CA HIS A 687 -47.62 21.84 38.86
C HIS A 687 -47.40 22.02 40.38
N GLU A 688 -47.78 21.07 41.23
CA GLU A 688 -47.82 21.28 42.69
C GLU A 688 -46.45 21.56 43.34
N THR A 689 -45.38 20.92 42.85
CA THR A 689 -44.05 20.91 43.48
C THR A 689 -42.95 21.53 42.62
N GLY A 690 -43.31 22.07 41.44
CA GLY A 690 -42.36 22.60 40.45
C GLY A 690 -41.56 21.53 39.68
N PRO A 691 -40.54 21.94 38.90
CA PRO A 691 -39.84 21.08 37.92
C PRO A 691 -38.84 20.07 38.51
N SER A 692 -38.51 20.15 39.81
CA SER A 692 -37.45 19.37 40.47
C SER A 692 -37.75 17.87 40.61
N VAL A 693 -38.96 17.44 40.27
CA VAL A 693 -39.43 16.04 40.41
C VAL A 693 -39.27 15.24 39.11
N ILE A 694 -39.01 15.90 37.98
CA ILE A 694 -38.89 15.24 36.67
C ILE A 694 -37.41 15.01 36.37
N SER A 695 -37.05 13.74 36.16
CA SER A 695 -35.73 13.34 35.71
C SER A 695 -35.40 14.02 34.38
N ASP A 696 -34.19 14.57 34.28
CA ASP A 696 -33.64 15.13 33.04
C ASP A 696 -33.61 14.11 31.89
N ARG A 697 -33.84 12.82 32.14
CA ARG A 697 -33.81 11.75 31.13
C ARG A 697 -35.18 11.19 30.77
N ASP A 698 -36.25 11.66 31.41
CA ASP A 698 -37.58 11.12 31.17
C ASP A 698 -38.36 12.02 30.21
N PRO A 699 -39.16 11.44 29.29
CA PRO A 699 -40.04 12.23 28.44
C PRO A 699 -41.01 13.08 29.26
N ILE A 700 -41.08 14.37 28.94
CA ILE A 700 -42.13 15.26 29.45
C ILE A 700 -43.27 15.32 28.42
N ASP A 701 -44.48 14.99 28.85
CA ASP A 701 -45.67 15.16 28.02
C ASP A 701 -46.14 16.62 28.00
N ASP A 702 -47.03 16.93 27.06
CA ASP A 702 -47.51 18.29 26.83
C ASP A 702 -48.24 18.87 28.05
N TYR A 703 -49.01 18.04 28.76
CA TYR A 703 -49.76 18.48 29.94
C TYR A 703 -48.82 18.82 31.10
N THR A 704 -47.85 17.95 31.37
CA THR A 704 -46.83 18.17 32.38
C THR A 704 -45.99 19.41 32.05
N LEU A 705 -45.57 19.59 30.79
CA LEU A 705 -44.84 20.78 30.35
C LEU A 705 -45.63 22.07 30.61
N ILE A 706 -46.91 22.09 30.24
CA ILE A 706 -47.80 23.25 30.47
C ILE A 706 -47.95 23.52 31.96
N SER A 707 -48.18 22.50 32.79
CA SER A 707 -48.34 22.66 34.24
C SER A 707 -47.10 23.25 34.90
N ILE A 708 -45.90 22.88 34.46
CA ILE A 708 -44.64 23.43 34.97
C ILE A 708 -44.46 24.88 34.51
N PHE A 709 -44.80 25.18 33.26
CA PHE A 709 -44.77 26.55 32.75
C PHE A 709 -45.71 27.47 33.55
N GLN A 710 -46.92 27.00 33.86
CA GLN A 710 -47.89 27.69 34.71
C GLN A 710 -47.38 27.86 36.14
N TRP A 711 -46.76 26.83 36.72
CA TRP A 711 -46.13 26.94 38.03
C TRP A 711 -45.09 28.04 38.08
N PHE A 712 -44.24 28.16 37.05
CA PHE A 712 -43.30 29.26 36.98
C PHE A 712 -44.00 30.61 36.98
N ILE A 713 -45.07 30.80 36.19
CA ILE A 713 -45.81 32.07 36.17
C ILE A 713 -46.33 32.48 37.54
N GLU A 714 -46.88 31.53 38.31
CA GLU A 714 -47.41 31.80 39.66
C GLU A 714 -46.30 32.11 40.70
N ASN A 715 -45.09 31.63 40.47
CA ASN A 715 -43.95 31.73 41.39
C ASN A 715 -42.83 32.66 40.89
N SER A 716 -43.07 33.45 39.82
CA SER A 716 -42.10 34.32 39.11
C SER A 716 -41.96 35.74 39.61
#